data_AF-A0A412J3G4-F1
#
_entry.id   AF-A0A412J3G4-F1
#
_cell.length_a   1.000
_cell.length_b   1.000
_cell.length_c   1.000
_cell.angle_alpha   90.00
_cell.angle_beta   90.00
_cell.angle_gamma   90.00
#
_symmetry.space_group_name_H-M   'P 1'
#
loop_
_entity.id
_entity.type
_entity.pdbx_description
1 polymer ?
#
loop_
_entity_poly.entity_id
_entity_poly.type
_entity_poly.pdbx_seq_one_letter_code
_entity_poly.pdbx_strand_id
1 'polypeptide(L)'
;MIKLPIYFPPYEDELLYGWFFRLRKAMHVSVRRFRQYFFMDPNGTPELIQSFNISGMFWVSREWERFPEILDILFRHSTVTLNYDKTLPLYVGKKVLSILYNRGVPLYDTPSRSAHFPKLCPECMREDRAAGREPYIRTWHCGRDVTVCKKHKCNLHRAEFYNGYYSLGTKLDSDEGSYAEAEHFYKKWACAVESSEHPIRLENEHIDECTLLMEFGPVVLAKCNRCGLEFFTTRYMLELGRSCPECELKENVPQNIISKINGYVFVKNIEDINEKDCIRHDKCGAVLPYSANEILYGGSRCKCERERSDEELKKDWGIGDDYTILGRKHDESGRILVTVKHNPCGEISDKGKYFFDKGCQCRCERLKLTQEMIDERYSIDDPDWEIMSGYRDARKRIHLILKHIPCGREYDKVFWSTNYHYKLGCVCDKKMKKTKSGVVIKKKTYTKKYLIEHYQISDEFDVLSWRKTKGGDIRITVKHKTCGCILERNALAFKKGIKHKCRAGYTEETLRKKYGIGEDYLIRGWDIDEKGGVTLKLTHLPCGKEYSVQEHRIRHGWRCRCAQSLTEEELREKYQIPDSYEIYSWYRKEITGVTIVKGKHKPCGCEFEKMASVLKKEECAECDSRRRRAEEKANFEKKVSELVGDEYVLAGEYHGAGEKVPLYHSKCGRVVNIIADKFLDGARCSCEKRIEKVDIDRYLDSFEPNFTIEKVKSGYKVTFKDSGNEVTMQARRIRQEATCLCEPTYFTRKKKS
;
A
#
# COMPACT_ATOMS: atom_id res chain seq x y z
N MET A 1 -35.60 -31.24 -18.18
CA MET A 1 -36.24 -29.91 -18.21
C MET A 1 -37.15 -29.77 -17.00
N ILE A 2 -36.72 -29.00 -15.99
CA ILE A 2 -37.52 -28.79 -14.78
C ILE A 2 -38.23 -27.45 -14.93
N LYS A 3 -39.55 -27.47 -15.18
CA LYS A 3 -40.39 -26.27 -15.17
C LYS A 3 -40.57 -25.83 -13.71
N LEU A 4 -39.96 -24.72 -13.32
CA LEU A 4 -40.32 -24.08 -12.06
C LEU A 4 -41.70 -23.39 -12.23
N PRO A 5 -42.64 -23.59 -11.29
CA PRO A 5 -44.04 -23.22 -11.52
C PRO A 5 -44.38 -21.74 -11.30
N ILE A 6 -43.58 -20.98 -10.53
CA ILE A 6 -43.89 -19.59 -10.13
C ILE A 6 -42.60 -18.75 -10.12
N TYR A 7 -42.65 -17.57 -10.74
CA TYR A 7 -41.54 -16.62 -10.84
C TYR A 7 -42.04 -15.16 -10.79
N PHE A 8 -41.28 -14.28 -10.11
CA PHE A 8 -41.46 -12.83 -10.11
C PHE A 8 -40.11 -12.11 -9.88
N PRO A 9 -39.91 -10.90 -10.41
CA PRO A 9 -38.68 -10.13 -10.24
C PRO A 9 -38.49 -9.62 -8.79
N PRO A 10 -37.24 -9.35 -8.37
CA PRO A 10 -36.99 -8.65 -7.10
C PRO A 10 -37.62 -7.24 -7.13
N TYR A 11 -37.95 -6.69 -5.96
CA TYR A 11 -38.26 -5.25 -5.89
C TYR A 11 -37.00 -4.42 -6.15
N GLU A 12 -37.16 -3.19 -6.65
CA GLU A 12 -36.08 -2.31 -7.12
C GLU A 12 -34.87 -2.21 -6.18
N ASP A 13 -35.10 -2.09 -4.87
CA ASP A 13 -34.06 -2.00 -3.84
C ASP A 13 -33.97 -3.26 -2.96
N GLU A 14 -34.57 -4.38 -3.38
CA GLU A 14 -34.58 -5.63 -2.62
C GLU A 14 -33.21 -6.30 -2.62
N LEU A 15 -32.73 -6.67 -1.43
CA LEU A 15 -31.57 -7.51 -1.28
C LEU A 15 -31.85 -8.88 -1.88
N LEU A 16 -30.93 -9.37 -2.71
CA LEU A 16 -31.00 -10.60 -3.47
C LEU A 16 -31.34 -11.81 -2.61
N TYR A 17 -30.75 -11.88 -1.42
CA TYR A 17 -31.07 -12.91 -0.44
C TYR A 17 -32.54 -12.83 0.01
N GLY A 18 -33.07 -11.63 0.26
CA GLY A 18 -34.48 -11.41 0.57
C GLY A 18 -35.41 -11.87 -0.56
N TRP A 19 -35.05 -11.58 -1.82
CA TRP A 19 -35.80 -12.05 -2.98
C TRP A 19 -35.83 -13.58 -3.08
N PHE A 20 -34.70 -14.27 -2.89
CA PHE A 20 -34.66 -15.73 -2.94
C PHE A 20 -35.52 -16.40 -1.86
N PHE A 21 -35.68 -15.77 -0.70
CA PHE A 21 -36.65 -16.25 0.30
C PHE A 21 -38.08 -16.16 -0.19
N ARG A 22 -38.46 -15.02 -0.77
CA ARG A 22 -39.81 -14.84 -1.32
C ARG A 22 -40.05 -15.81 -2.48
N LEU A 23 -39.05 -15.99 -3.35
CA LEU A 23 -39.11 -16.90 -4.48
C LEU A 23 -39.29 -18.35 -4.00
N ARG A 24 -38.46 -18.81 -3.06
CA ARG A 24 -38.59 -20.15 -2.45
C ARG A 24 -39.98 -20.36 -1.86
N LYS A 25 -40.47 -19.37 -1.10
CA LYS A 25 -41.78 -19.41 -0.44
C LYS A 25 -42.90 -19.58 -1.47
N ALA A 26 -42.89 -18.76 -2.53
CA ALA A 26 -43.88 -18.86 -3.60
C ALA A 26 -43.80 -20.20 -4.35
N MET A 27 -42.60 -20.77 -4.50
CA MET A 27 -42.42 -22.08 -5.13
C MET A 27 -42.83 -23.26 -4.25
N HIS A 28 -43.06 -23.06 -2.95
CA HIS A 28 -43.35 -24.11 -1.97
C HIS A 28 -42.34 -25.28 -1.98
N VAL A 29 -41.06 -24.99 -2.25
CA VAL A 29 -39.99 -26.02 -2.32
C VAL A 29 -39.17 -26.10 -1.04
N SER A 30 -38.69 -27.31 -0.73
CA SER A 30 -37.75 -27.52 0.37
C SER A 30 -36.42 -26.81 0.11
N VAL A 31 -35.72 -26.43 1.19
CA VAL A 31 -34.37 -25.82 1.13
C VAL A 31 -33.42 -26.66 0.28
N ARG A 32 -33.47 -27.99 0.45
CA ARG A 32 -32.65 -28.93 -0.32
C ARG A 32 -32.93 -28.87 -1.82
N ARG A 33 -34.20 -28.80 -2.25
CA ARG A 33 -34.57 -28.66 -3.66
C ARG A 33 -34.25 -27.27 -4.19
N PHE A 34 -34.50 -26.22 -3.41
CA PHE A 34 -34.14 -24.84 -3.78
C PHE A 34 -32.62 -24.69 -3.99
N ARG A 35 -31.82 -25.29 -3.12
CA ARG A 35 -30.36 -25.38 -3.25
C ARG A 35 -29.92 -26.16 -4.49
N GLN A 36 -30.67 -27.14 -4.94
CA GLN A 36 -30.36 -27.83 -6.21
C GLN A 36 -30.64 -26.94 -7.43
N TYR A 37 -31.59 -26.01 -7.34
CA TYR A 37 -31.92 -25.09 -8.44
C TYR A 37 -31.02 -23.85 -8.48
N PHE A 38 -30.73 -23.26 -7.32
CA PHE A 38 -30.01 -21.99 -7.20
C PHE A 38 -28.65 -22.11 -6.53
N PHE A 39 -28.22 -23.33 -6.16
CA PHE A 39 -26.94 -23.60 -5.48
C PHE A 39 -26.71 -22.79 -4.19
N MET A 40 -27.80 -22.37 -3.53
CA MET A 40 -27.78 -21.55 -2.33
C MET A 40 -28.53 -22.20 -1.16
N ASP A 41 -28.05 -21.97 0.06
CA ASP A 41 -28.74 -22.36 1.30
C ASP A 41 -29.51 -21.17 1.91
N PRO A 42 -30.84 -21.10 1.72
CA PRO A 42 -31.67 -20.07 2.34
C PRO A 42 -31.82 -20.21 3.86
N ASN A 43 -31.27 -21.21 4.54
CA ASN A 43 -31.28 -21.24 6.01
C ASN A 43 -29.90 -20.91 6.62
N GLY A 44 -28.90 -20.63 5.80
CA GLY A 44 -27.55 -20.31 6.24
C GLY A 44 -27.43 -18.93 6.92
N THR A 45 -26.53 -18.79 7.89
CA THR A 45 -26.26 -17.51 8.54
C THR A 45 -25.69 -16.47 7.56
N PRO A 46 -25.80 -15.15 7.86
CA PRO A 46 -25.30 -14.07 7.00
C PRO A 46 -23.80 -14.10 6.69
N GLU A 47 -23.01 -14.96 7.35
CA GLU A 47 -21.61 -15.20 7.00
C GLU A 47 -21.44 -15.85 5.60
N LEU A 48 -22.49 -16.43 5.01
CA LEU A 48 -22.51 -17.05 3.69
C LEU A 48 -22.61 -16.07 2.50
N ILE A 49 -22.54 -14.75 2.72
CA ILE A 49 -22.24 -13.79 1.63
C ILE A 49 -20.93 -14.18 0.89
N GLN A 50 -20.08 -14.98 1.54
CA GLN A 50 -18.82 -15.50 1.02
C GLN A 50 -18.98 -16.59 -0.06
N SER A 51 -20.16 -17.20 -0.25
CA SER A 51 -20.35 -18.36 -1.13
C SER A 51 -21.54 -18.23 -2.09
N PHE A 52 -21.62 -17.08 -2.76
CA PHE A 52 -22.60 -16.82 -3.81
C PHE A 52 -22.19 -17.49 -5.14
N ASN A 53 -22.95 -18.49 -5.61
CA ASN A 53 -22.64 -19.23 -6.84
C ASN A 53 -23.14 -18.50 -8.09
N ILE A 54 -22.37 -17.52 -8.54
CA ILE A 54 -22.65 -16.69 -9.73
C ILE A 54 -22.75 -17.54 -11.00
N SER A 55 -21.89 -18.55 -11.15
CA SER A 55 -21.88 -19.43 -12.33
C SER A 55 -23.19 -20.21 -12.48
N GLY A 56 -23.78 -20.65 -11.36
CA GLY A 56 -25.11 -21.27 -11.36
C GLY A 56 -26.21 -20.31 -11.81
N MET A 57 -26.13 -19.03 -11.42
CA MET A 57 -27.09 -18.02 -11.87
C MET A 57 -26.97 -17.66 -13.34
N PHE A 58 -25.75 -17.64 -13.88
CA PHE A 58 -25.52 -17.48 -15.33
C PHE A 58 -26.14 -18.61 -16.13
N TRP A 59 -26.08 -19.83 -15.60
CA TRP A 59 -26.74 -20.96 -16.23
C TRP A 59 -28.27 -20.79 -16.19
N VAL A 60 -28.82 -20.43 -15.03
CA VAL A 60 -30.26 -20.18 -14.85
C VAL A 60 -30.76 -19.03 -15.75
N SER A 61 -29.98 -17.95 -15.89
CA SER A 61 -30.35 -16.80 -16.72
C SER A 61 -30.43 -17.13 -18.21
N ARG A 62 -29.64 -18.11 -18.68
CA ARG A 62 -29.67 -18.56 -20.08
C ARG A 62 -30.83 -19.48 -20.39
N GLU A 63 -31.23 -20.30 -19.42
CA GLU A 63 -32.33 -21.25 -19.60
C GLU A 63 -33.71 -20.58 -19.46
N TRP A 64 -33.79 -19.39 -18.83
CA TRP A 64 -35.05 -18.72 -18.50
C TRP A 64 -35.20 -17.35 -19.18
N GLU A 65 -36.08 -17.30 -20.18
CA GLU A 65 -36.36 -16.12 -21.03
C GLU A 65 -36.78 -14.85 -20.27
N ARG A 66 -37.31 -14.97 -19.04
CA ARG A 66 -37.77 -13.83 -18.20
C ARG A 66 -36.89 -13.58 -16.97
N PHE A 67 -35.73 -14.23 -16.86
CA PHE A 67 -34.79 -13.96 -15.78
C PHE A 67 -34.28 -12.51 -15.88
N PRO A 68 -34.13 -11.77 -14.77
CA PRO A 68 -33.63 -10.41 -14.84
C PRO A 68 -32.18 -10.43 -15.35
N GLU A 69 -31.71 -9.33 -15.92
CA GLU A 69 -30.33 -9.26 -16.38
C GLU A 69 -29.38 -9.55 -15.19
N ILE A 70 -28.44 -10.47 -15.39
CA ILE A 70 -27.69 -11.04 -14.27
C ILE A 70 -26.72 -10.05 -13.64
N LEU A 71 -26.17 -9.13 -14.43
CA LEU A 71 -25.39 -8.03 -13.87
C LEU A 71 -26.31 -7.05 -13.11
N ASP A 72 -27.54 -6.79 -13.55
CA ASP A 72 -28.54 -6.03 -12.79
C ASP A 72 -28.80 -6.66 -11.40
N ILE A 73 -28.96 -7.99 -11.35
CA ILE A 73 -29.06 -8.75 -10.10
C ILE A 73 -27.80 -8.61 -9.23
N LEU A 74 -26.62 -8.70 -9.83
CA LEU A 74 -25.36 -8.59 -9.11
C LEU A 74 -25.10 -7.18 -8.59
N PHE A 75 -25.46 -6.13 -9.33
CA PHE A 75 -25.13 -4.75 -9.01
C PHE A 75 -26.20 -4.06 -8.16
N ARG A 76 -27.49 -4.26 -8.46
CA ARG A 76 -28.59 -3.58 -7.74
C ARG A 76 -29.05 -4.35 -6.51
N HIS A 77 -29.00 -5.68 -6.58
CA HIS A 77 -29.61 -6.54 -5.57
C HIS A 77 -28.58 -7.23 -4.65
N SER A 78 -27.29 -7.25 -4.96
CA SER A 78 -26.28 -7.82 -4.04
C SER A 78 -25.70 -6.77 -3.07
N THR A 79 -25.10 -7.21 -1.97
CA THR A 79 -24.30 -6.32 -1.09
C THR A 79 -22.91 -6.02 -1.66
N VAL A 80 -22.55 -6.55 -2.83
CA VAL A 80 -21.26 -6.32 -3.47
C VAL A 80 -21.29 -4.95 -4.14
N THR A 81 -21.14 -3.89 -3.34
CA THR A 81 -20.79 -2.58 -3.90
C THR A 81 -19.38 -2.65 -4.47
N LEU A 82 -19.26 -2.80 -5.79
CA LEU A 82 -18.01 -2.51 -6.50
C LEU A 82 -17.79 -1.00 -6.42
N ASN A 83 -16.88 -0.58 -5.55
CA ASN A 83 -16.54 0.81 -5.39
C ASN A 83 -15.61 1.22 -6.54
N TYR A 84 -16.20 1.64 -7.66
CA TYR A 84 -15.51 1.94 -8.92
C TYR A 84 -14.35 2.93 -8.75
N ASP A 85 -14.48 3.92 -7.86
CA ASP A 85 -13.43 4.92 -7.59
C ASP A 85 -12.22 4.38 -6.82
N LYS A 86 -12.37 3.24 -6.10
CA LYS A 86 -11.31 2.67 -5.25
C LYS A 86 -10.72 1.36 -5.79
N THR A 87 -11.38 0.72 -6.75
CA THR A 87 -10.92 -0.53 -7.33
C THR A 87 -10.26 -0.27 -8.67
N LEU A 88 -8.93 -0.45 -8.76
CA LEU A 88 -8.24 -0.40 -10.05
C LEU A 88 -8.93 -1.34 -11.07
N PRO A 89 -9.00 -0.99 -12.37
CA PRO A 89 -9.56 -1.83 -13.42
C PRO A 89 -9.03 -3.28 -13.42
N LEU A 90 -7.76 -3.45 -13.06
CA LEU A 90 -7.11 -4.76 -12.82
C LEU A 90 -7.75 -5.57 -11.69
N TYR A 91 -8.12 -4.92 -10.60
CA TYR A 91 -8.73 -5.59 -9.45
C TYR A 91 -10.18 -5.98 -9.74
N VAL A 92 -10.91 -5.14 -10.48
CA VAL A 92 -12.25 -5.47 -10.99
C VAL A 92 -12.16 -6.65 -11.98
N GLY A 93 -11.23 -6.58 -12.95
CA GLY A 93 -10.98 -7.66 -13.91
C GLY A 93 -10.61 -8.98 -13.23
N LYS A 94 -9.78 -8.96 -12.18
CA LYS A 94 -9.46 -10.16 -11.38
C LYS A 94 -10.68 -10.77 -10.70
N LYS A 95 -11.57 -9.95 -10.12
CA LYS A 95 -12.82 -10.43 -9.52
C LYS A 95 -13.72 -11.07 -10.58
N VAL A 96 -13.94 -10.39 -11.71
CA VAL A 96 -14.79 -10.90 -12.80
C VAL A 96 -14.22 -12.17 -13.43
N LEU A 97 -12.91 -12.24 -13.67
CA LEU A 97 -12.26 -13.45 -14.20
C LEU A 97 -12.30 -14.62 -13.19
N SER A 98 -12.08 -14.35 -11.89
CA SER A 98 -12.20 -15.39 -10.85
C SER A 98 -13.59 -16.03 -10.81
N ILE A 99 -14.62 -15.29 -11.23
CA ILE A 99 -16.01 -15.76 -11.31
C ILE A 99 -16.22 -16.71 -12.51
N LEU A 100 -15.38 -16.66 -13.55
CA LEU A 100 -15.61 -17.32 -14.83
C LEU A 100 -14.75 -18.57 -15.10
N TYR A 101 -13.61 -18.74 -14.43
CA TYR A 101 -12.65 -19.83 -14.70
C TYR A 101 -13.03 -21.24 -14.18
N ASN A 102 -14.25 -21.49 -13.68
CA ASN A 102 -14.57 -22.78 -13.05
C ASN A 102 -14.96 -23.87 -14.07
N ARG A 103 -13.96 -24.65 -14.53
CA ARG A 103 -14.11 -25.97 -15.18
C ARG A 103 -13.59 -27.14 -14.31
N GLY A 104 -13.99 -27.22 -13.04
CA GLY A 104 -14.22 -28.56 -12.48
C GLY A 104 -13.91 -28.92 -11.02
N VAL A 105 -13.63 -28.01 -10.08
CA VAL A 105 -14.04 -28.17 -8.64
C VAL A 105 -13.97 -26.80 -7.93
N PRO A 106 -14.71 -26.58 -6.81
CA PRO A 106 -15.30 -25.29 -6.49
C PRO A 106 -14.28 -24.32 -5.88
N LEU A 107 -14.01 -23.21 -6.57
CA LEU A 107 -13.50 -22.00 -5.90
C LEU A 107 -14.64 -21.41 -5.05
N TYR A 108 -14.67 -21.75 -3.77
CA TYR A 108 -15.20 -20.81 -2.78
C TYR A 108 -14.15 -19.72 -2.54
N ASP A 109 -14.67 -18.51 -2.33
CA ASP A 109 -13.99 -17.28 -1.90
C ASP A 109 -13.42 -16.34 -2.99
N THR A 110 -14.20 -15.30 -3.29
CA THR A 110 -13.69 -13.96 -3.59
C THR A 110 -14.47 -12.88 -2.79
N PRO A 111 -13.84 -11.74 -2.49
CA PRO A 111 -13.20 -11.45 -1.22
C PRO A 111 -14.12 -10.76 -0.21
N SER A 112 -13.94 -11.13 1.07
CA SER A 112 -14.47 -10.37 2.19
C SER A 112 -13.94 -8.93 2.17
N ARG A 113 -14.90 -7.99 2.15
CA ARG A 113 -15.00 -6.81 3.01
C ARG A 113 -16.07 -5.92 2.41
N SER A 114 -17.27 -5.97 3.00
CA SER A 114 -18.23 -4.86 3.21
C SER A 114 -19.70 -5.33 3.16
N ALA A 115 -20.08 -6.33 3.96
CA ALA A 115 -21.47 -6.50 4.38
C ALA A 115 -21.51 -7.12 5.78
N HIS A 116 -22.08 -6.41 6.74
CA HIS A 116 -22.55 -6.99 8.00
C HIS A 116 -24.04 -7.27 7.79
N PHE A 117 -24.44 -8.54 7.97
CA PHE A 117 -25.79 -9.12 8.10
C PHE A 117 -27.03 -8.29 7.68
N PRO A 118 -28.07 -8.90 7.06
CA PRO A 118 -29.29 -8.19 6.66
C PRO A 118 -29.96 -7.38 7.79
N LYS A 119 -30.44 -6.18 7.45
CA LYS A 119 -31.06 -5.22 8.39
C LYS A 119 -32.45 -4.79 7.93
N LEU A 120 -33.36 -4.59 8.88
CA LEU A 120 -34.76 -4.23 8.67
C LEU A 120 -35.10 -2.93 9.38
N CYS A 121 -35.92 -2.10 8.73
CA CYS A 121 -36.51 -0.90 9.33
C CYS A 121 -37.98 -1.19 9.68
N PRO A 122 -38.41 -1.05 10.94
CA PRO A 122 -39.80 -1.31 11.33
C PRO A 122 -40.78 -0.44 10.55
N GLU A 123 -40.41 0.82 10.26
CA GLU A 123 -41.24 1.76 9.50
C GLU A 123 -41.37 1.39 8.03
N CYS A 124 -40.27 0.99 7.36
CA CYS A 124 -40.33 0.47 5.99
C CYS A 124 -41.25 -0.75 5.92
N MET A 125 -41.19 -1.65 6.92
CA MET A 125 -42.07 -2.82 6.95
C MET A 125 -43.54 -2.42 7.12
N ARG A 126 -43.85 -1.38 7.89
CA ARG A 126 -45.22 -0.84 8.00
C ARG A 126 -45.70 -0.27 6.67
N GLU A 127 -44.87 0.51 5.98
CA GLU A 127 -45.19 1.07 4.67
C GLU A 127 -45.40 -0.02 3.61
N ASP A 128 -44.58 -1.07 3.61
CA ASP A 128 -44.73 -2.19 2.69
C ASP A 128 -46.07 -2.89 2.90
N ARG A 129 -46.44 -3.17 4.16
CA ARG A 129 -47.75 -3.77 4.49
C ARG A 129 -48.91 -2.86 4.09
N ALA A 130 -48.80 -1.56 4.36
CA ALA A 130 -49.83 -0.58 4.00
C ALA A 130 -50.03 -0.50 2.47
N ALA A 131 -48.96 -0.72 1.69
CA ALA A 131 -49.00 -0.77 0.24
C ALA A 131 -49.34 -2.18 -0.32
N GLY A 132 -49.76 -3.12 0.53
CA GLY A 132 -50.10 -4.49 0.12
C GLY A 132 -48.92 -5.36 -0.31
N ARG A 133 -47.68 -4.95 -0.01
CA ARG A 133 -46.46 -5.71 -0.30
C ARG A 133 -46.02 -6.56 0.88
N GLU A 134 -45.38 -7.69 0.60
CA GLU A 134 -44.65 -8.43 1.63
C GLU A 134 -43.42 -7.61 2.04
N PRO A 135 -43.19 -7.32 3.33
CA PRO A 135 -42.03 -6.56 3.78
C PRO A 135 -40.74 -7.19 3.27
N TYR A 136 -39.84 -6.37 2.74
CA TYR A 136 -38.62 -6.85 2.13
C TYR A 136 -37.35 -6.15 2.62
N ILE A 137 -36.24 -6.89 2.53
CA ILE A 137 -34.93 -6.43 2.97
C ILE A 137 -34.37 -5.51 1.90
N ARG A 138 -33.96 -4.30 2.30
CA ARG A 138 -33.42 -3.30 1.37
C ARG A 138 -31.91 -3.33 1.33
N THR A 139 -31.33 -3.18 0.14
CA THR A 139 -29.87 -3.18 -0.05
C THR A 139 -29.19 -2.00 0.65
N TRP A 140 -29.80 -0.81 0.62
CA TRP A 140 -29.25 0.38 1.30
C TRP A 140 -29.33 0.35 2.83
N HIS A 141 -30.05 -0.62 3.42
CA HIS A 141 -29.93 -0.89 4.87
C HIS A 141 -28.67 -1.71 5.21
N CYS A 142 -28.12 -2.46 4.27
CA CYS A 142 -27.12 -3.50 4.54
C CYS A 142 -25.67 -2.99 4.56
N GLY A 143 -25.45 -1.67 4.58
CA GLY A 143 -24.14 -1.08 4.75
C GLY A 143 -23.53 -1.46 6.11
N ARG A 144 -22.21 -1.65 6.16
CA ARG A 144 -21.48 -2.12 7.36
C ARG A 144 -21.82 -1.30 8.60
N ASP A 145 -21.61 0.00 8.52
CA ASP A 145 -21.75 0.95 9.63
C ASP A 145 -23.15 1.61 9.65
N VAL A 146 -24.07 1.17 8.80
CA VAL A 146 -25.44 1.69 8.74
C VAL A 146 -26.29 1.06 9.85
N THR A 147 -26.57 1.79 10.92
CA THR A 147 -27.37 1.32 12.06
C THR A 147 -28.76 1.96 12.14
N VAL A 148 -29.01 3.00 11.35
CA VAL A 148 -30.30 3.70 11.27
C VAL A 148 -30.84 3.77 9.84
N CYS A 149 -32.15 3.85 9.70
CA CYS A 149 -32.80 4.01 8.41
C CYS A 149 -32.62 5.44 7.89
N LYS A 150 -32.06 5.63 6.69
CA LYS A 150 -31.99 6.95 6.04
C LYS A 150 -33.36 7.61 5.88
N LYS A 151 -34.39 6.82 5.55
CA LYS A 151 -35.75 7.35 5.28
C LYS A 151 -36.47 7.75 6.56
N HIS A 152 -36.43 6.90 7.59
CA HIS A 152 -37.27 7.05 8.79
C HIS A 152 -36.50 7.50 10.03
N LYS A 153 -35.17 7.58 9.95
CA LYS A 153 -34.26 7.97 11.04
C LYS A 153 -34.37 7.12 12.31
N CYS A 154 -35.00 5.95 12.23
CA CYS A 154 -35.13 5.00 13.34
C CYS A 154 -34.03 3.93 13.28
N ASN A 155 -33.74 3.31 14.42
CA ASN A 155 -32.75 2.24 14.49
C ASN A 155 -33.22 1.04 13.66
N LEU A 156 -32.29 0.52 12.87
CA LEU A 156 -32.48 -0.73 12.15
C LEU A 156 -32.39 -1.90 13.13
N HIS A 157 -33.00 -3.00 12.77
CA HIS A 157 -32.93 -4.27 13.48
C HIS A 157 -32.21 -5.29 12.61
N ARG A 158 -31.46 -6.21 13.23
CA ARG A 158 -30.97 -7.40 12.53
C ARG A 158 -32.17 -8.21 12.01
N ALA A 159 -32.10 -8.71 10.78
CA ALA A 159 -33.10 -9.64 10.28
C ALA A 159 -32.88 -11.03 10.90
N GLU A 160 -33.92 -11.58 11.53
CA GLU A 160 -33.91 -12.95 12.04
C GLU A 160 -34.72 -13.86 11.12
N PHE A 161 -34.13 -14.99 10.72
CA PHE A 161 -34.70 -15.92 9.77
C PHE A 161 -35.27 -17.15 10.48
N TYR A 162 -36.55 -17.47 10.22
CA TYR A 162 -37.22 -18.62 10.81
C TYR A 162 -38.24 -19.23 9.84
N ASN A 163 -38.19 -20.54 9.61
CA ASN A 163 -39.15 -21.29 8.78
C ASN A 163 -39.48 -20.65 7.41
N GLY A 164 -38.50 -20.01 6.75
CA GLY A 164 -38.69 -19.37 5.45
C GLY A 164 -39.27 -17.94 5.51
N TYR A 165 -39.34 -17.34 6.69
CA TYR A 165 -39.70 -15.95 6.92
C TYR A 165 -38.52 -15.19 7.56
N TYR A 166 -38.55 -13.86 7.47
CA TYR A 166 -37.69 -12.99 8.27
C TYR A 166 -38.50 -11.98 9.06
N SER A 167 -37.99 -11.61 10.23
CA SER A 167 -38.63 -10.70 11.17
C SER A 167 -37.63 -9.76 11.83
N LEU A 168 -38.15 -8.75 12.54
CA LEU A 168 -37.35 -7.82 13.34
C LEU A 168 -36.69 -8.57 14.49
N GLY A 169 -35.37 -8.69 14.46
CA GLY A 169 -34.58 -9.23 15.55
C GLY A 169 -34.03 -8.13 16.45
N THR A 170 -32.77 -8.32 16.90
CA THR A 170 -32.06 -7.37 17.77
C THR A 170 -32.00 -5.96 17.18
N LYS A 171 -32.44 -4.97 17.96
CA LYS A 171 -32.31 -3.54 17.64
C LYS A 171 -30.84 -3.13 17.66
N LEU A 172 -30.40 -2.38 16.65
CA LEU A 172 -29.04 -1.86 16.59
C LEU A 172 -28.92 -0.55 17.38
N ASP A 173 -27.76 -0.36 18.00
CA ASP A 173 -27.43 0.88 18.69
C ASP A 173 -27.02 1.96 17.68
N SER A 174 -27.32 3.21 18.01
CA SER A 174 -27.01 4.38 17.18
C SER A 174 -26.43 5.50 18.05
N ASP A 175 -25.57 6.30 17.44
CA ASP A 175 -24.92 7.49 18.01
C ASP A 175 -25.19 8.73 17.13
N GLU A 176 -24.66 9.89 17.54
CA GLU A 176 -24.84 11.16 16.81
C GLU A 176 -24.35 11.11 15.35
N GLY A 177 -23.40 10.21 15.02
CA GLY A 177 -22.86 10.03 13.67
C GLY A 177 -23.64 9.05 12.79
N SER A 178 -24.47 8.19 13.38
CA SER A 178 -25.10 7.06 12.70
C SER A 178 -26.02 7.48 11.55
N TYR A 179 -26.74 8.60 11.68
CA TYR A 179 -27.58 9.12 10.60
C TYR A 179 -26.77 9.65 9.42
N ALA A 180 -25.66 10.36 9.69
CA ALA A 180 -24.78 10.87 8.65
C ALA A 180 -24.12 9.72 7.86
N GLU A 181 -23.75 8.63 8.54
CA GLU A 181 -23.23 7.41 7.89
C GLU A 181 -24.30 6.73 7.04
N ALA A 182 -25.53 6.61 7.54
CA ALA A 182 -26.65 6.07 6.77
C ALA A 182 -26.97 6.93 5.54
N GLU A 183 -26.92 8.26 5.66
CA GLU A 183 -27.13 9.18 4.55
C GLU A 183 -26.01 9.11 3.51
N HIS A 184 -24.75 9.04 3.96
CA HIS A 184 -23.60 8.88 3.07
C HIS A 184 -23.63 7.57 2.30
N PHE A 185 -23.93 6.46 2.99
CA PHE A 185 -24.08 5.16 2.35
C PHE A 185 -25.24 5.17 1.36
N TYR A 186 -26.40 5.73 1.73
CA TYR A 186 -27.55 5.83 0.84
C TYR A 186 -27.22 6.66 -0.42
N LYS A 187 -26.53 7.81 -0.29
CA LYS A 187 -26.12 8.62 -1.44
C LYS A 187 -25.22 7.83 -2.39
N LYS A 188 -24.24 7.09 -1.85
CA LYS A 188 -23.37 6.24 -2.67
C LYS A 188 -24.12 5.10 -3.35
N TRP A 189 -25.01 4.45 -2.62
CA TRP A 189 -25.86 3.39 -3.15
C TRP A 189 -26.76 3.94 -4.27
N ALA A 190 -27.42 5.07 -4.04
CA ALA A 190 -28.28 5.74 -5.03
C ALA A 190 -27.49 6.15 -6.27
N CYS A 191 -26.32 6.79 -6.10
CA CYS A 191 -25.44 7.11 -7.22
C CYS A 191 -25.00 5.86 -7.97
N ALA A 192 -24.70 4.74 -7.31
CA ALA A 192 -24.31 3.50 -7.98
C ALA A 192 -25.47 2.87 -8.77
N VAL A 193 -26.69 2.93 -8.24
CA VAL A 193 -27.91 2.47 -8.93
C VAL A 193 -28.24 3.39 -10.12
N GLU A 194 -28.08 4.71 -9.96
CA GLU A 194 -28.31 5.70 -11.01
C GLU A 194 -27.21 5.68 -12.09
N SER A 195 -25.93 5.50 -11.71
CA SER A 195 -24.79 5.40 -12.62
C SER A 195 -24.69 4.04 -13.31
N SER A 196 -25.41 3.03 -12.83
CA SER A 196 -25.65 1.79 -13.56
C SER A 196 -26.67 2.02 -14.67
N GLU A 197 -26.39 2.99 -15.54
CA GLU A 197 -27.10 3.16 -16.81
C GLU A 197 -27.08 1.80 -17.53
N HIS A 198 -28.22 1.46 -18.13
CA HIS A 198 -28.47 0.16 -18.73
C HIS A 198 -27.34 -0.28 -19.67
N PRO A 199 -27.08 -1.60 -19.79
CA PRO A 199 -26.08 -2.13 -20.71
C PRO A 199 -26.06 -1.38 -22.03
N ILE A 200 -24.92 -0.80 -22.37
CA ILE A 200 -24.72 -0.24 -23.70
C ILE A 200 -24.46 -1.43 -24.59
N ARG A 201 -25.37 -1.70 -25.53
CA ARG A 201 -25.13 -2.72 -26.55
C ARG A 201 -24.06 -2.18 -27.49
N LEU A 202 -22.97 -2.92 -27.63
CA LEU A 202 -21.87 -2.55 -28.49
C LEU A 202 -22.09 -3.20 -29.86
N GLU A 203 -21.98 -2.43 -30.92
CA GLU A 203 -22.07 -2.92 -32.30
C GLU A 203 -20.68 -2.93 -32.93
N ASN A 204 -20.26 -4.09 -33.44
CA ASN A 204 -19.03 -4.28 -34.21
C ASN A 204 -17.72 -3.89 -33.50
N GLU A 205 -17.69 -3.95 -32.16
CA GLU A 205 -16.47 -3.68 -31.41
C GLU A 205 -15.72 -4.98 -31.10
N HIS A 206 -14.42 -4.99 -31.38
CA HIS A 206 -13.56 -6.16 -31.21
C HIS A 206 -12.26 -5.78 -30.48
N ILE A 207 -11.83 -6.64 -29.58
CA ILE A 207 -10.51 -6.58 -28.94
C ILE A 207 -9.90 -7.97 -29.04
N ASP A 208 -8.77 -8.07 -29.74
CA ASP A 208 -8.13 -9.33 -30.12
C ASP A 208 -9.14 -10.34 -30.70
N GLU A 209 -9.18 -11.55 -30.14
CA GLU A 209 -10.03 -12.68 -30.55
C GLU A 209 -11.43 -12.63 -29.90
N CYS A 210 -11.87 -11.47 -29.44
CA CYS A 210 -13.14 -11.30 -28.74
C CYS A 210 -13.97 -10.16 -29.33
N THR A 211 -15.25 -10.42 -29.58
CA THR A 211 -16.27 -9.42 -29.92
C THR A 211 -16.92 -8.90 -28.65
N LEU A 212 -16.94 -7.59 -28.43
CA LEU A 212 -17.69 -7.00 -27.33
C LEU A 212 -19.17 -6.92 -27.71
N LEU A 213 -20.03 -7.45 -26.85
CA LEU A 213 -21.47 -7.49 -27.05
C LEU A 213 -22.19 -6.39 -26.26
N MET A 214 -21.74 -6.14 -25.03
CA MET A 214 -22.34 -5.16 -24.11
C MET A 214 -21.30 -4.55 -23.18
N GLU A 215 -21.51 -3.31 -22.76
CA GLU A 215 -20.69 -2.57 -21.80
C GLU A 215 -21.52 -2.11 -20.58
N PHE A 216 -20.93 -2.27 -19.40
CA PHE A 216 -21.51 -2.04 -18.08
C PHE A 216 -20.50 -1.26 -17.22
N GLY A 217 -20.25 -0.01 -17.59
CA GLY A 217 -19.15 0.78 -17.04
C GLY A 217 -17.79 0.09 -17.34
N PRO A 218 -16.95 -0.23 -16.35
CA PRO A 218 -15.65 -0.85 -16.62
C PRO A 218 -15.72 -2.34 -17.01
N VAL A 219 -16.89 -2.98 -16.94
CA VAL A 219 -17.10 -4.40 -17.24
C VAL A 219 -17.76 -4.53 -18.61
N VAL A 220 -17.30 -5.47 -19.43
CA VAL A 220 -17.85 -5.77 -20.75
C VAL A 220 -18.25 -7.25 -20.84
N LEU A 221 -19.35 -7.54 -21.55
CA LEU A 221 -19.66 -8.88 -22.04
C LEU A 221 -18.92 -9.06 -23.37
N ALA A 222 -18.02 -10.04 -23.44
CA ALA A 222 -17.27 -10.38 -24.62
C ALA A 222 -17.63 -11.78 -25.11
N LYS A 223 -17.68 -11.97 -26.42
CA LYS A 223 -17.82 -13.26 -27.10
C LYS A 223 -16.50 -13.63 -27.75
N CYS A 224 -15.97 -14.79 -27.40
CA CYS A 224 -14.80 -15.35 -28.05
C CYS A 224 -15.11 -15.72 -29.50
N ASN A 225 -14.32 -15.21 -30.45
CA ASN A 225 -14.43 -15.54 -31.87
C ASN A 225 -13.90 -16.95 -32.19
N ARG A 226 -13.03 -17.51 -31.33
CA ARG A 226 -12.44 -18.85 -31.51
C ARG A 226 -13.35 -19.99 -31.06
N CYS A 227 -13.97 -19.90 -29.88
CA CYS A 227 -14.82 -20.96 -29.33
C CYS A 227 -16.29 -20.57 -29.17
N GLY A 228 -16.66 -19.32 -29.46
CA GLY A 228 -18.02 -18.81 -29.33
C GLY A 228 -18.48 -18.55 -27.89
N LEU A 229 -17.62 -18.73 -26.88
CA LEU A 229 -17.98 -18.49 -25.48
C LEU A 229 -18.26 -17.01 -25.22
N GLU A 230 -19.40 -16.72 -24.62
CA GLU A 230 -19.72 -15.41 -24.05
C GLU A 230 -19.30 -15.36 -22.58
N PHE A 231 -18.54 -14.34 -22.18
CA PHE A 231 -17.96 -14.20 -20.85
C PHE A 231 -17.77 -12.73 -20.48
N PHE A 232 -17.81 -12.41 -19.18
CA PHE A 232 -17.59 -11.05 -18.69
C PHE A 232 -16.11 -10.78 -18.45
N THR A 233 -15.66 -9.56 -18.68
CA THR A 233 -14.29 -9.15 -18.37
C THR A 233 -14.25 -7.63 -18.26
N THR A 234 -13.07 -7.03 -18.12
CA THR A 234 -12.92 -5.58 -18.31
C THR A 234 -12.22 -5.32 -19.63
N ARG A 235 -12.53 -4.20 -20.28
CA ARG A 235 -11.89 -3.77 -21.53
C ARG A 235 -10.36 -3.80 -21.41
N TYR A 236 -9.87 -3.27 -20.28
CA TYR A 236 -8.46 -3.28 -19.90
C TYR A 236 -7.82 -4.68 -19.89
N MET A 237 -8.54 -5.72 -19.43
CA MET A 237 -7.97 -7.08 -19.41
C MET A 237 -7.82 -7.65 -20.83
N LEU A 238 -8.78 -7.35 -21.71
CA LEU A 238 -8.66 -7.72 -23.12
C LEU A 238 -7.49 -6.99 -23.80
N GLU A 239 -7.34 -5.69 -23.55
CA GLU A 239 -6.22 -4.87 -24.06
C GLU A 239 -4.84 -5.34 -23.53
N LEU A 240 -4.79 -5.99 -22.37
CA LEU A 240 -3.59 -6.66 -21.85
C LEU A 240 -3.27 -8.00 -22.55
N GLY A 241 -4.05 -8.41 -23.55
CA GLY A 241 -3.89 -9.67 -24.27
C GLY A 241 -4.41 -10.89 -23.51
N ARG A 242 -5.28 -10.70 -22.49
CA ARG A 242 -6.09 -11.79 -21.95
C ARG A 242 -7.27 -12.01 -22.88
N SER A 243 -7.55 -13.25 -23.20
CA SER A 243 -8.60 -13.63 -24.14
C SER A 243 -9.62 -14.54 -23.45
N CYS A 244 -10.31 -15.36 -24.23
CA CYS A 244 -11.37 -16.20 -23.70
C CYS A 244 -10.88 -17.17 -22.62
N PRO A 245 -11.55 -17.22 -21.44
CA PRO A 245 -11.14 -18.08 -20.35
C PRO A 245 -11.14 -19.57 -20.74
N GLU A 246 -11.99 -19.98 -21.69
CA GLU A 246 -12.09 -21.37 -22.12
C GLU A 246 -11.10 -21.77 -23.21
N CYS A 247 -10.75 -20.85 -24.12
CA CYS A 247 -9.68 -21.09 -25.08
C CYS A 247 -8.33 -21.09 -24.40
N GLU A 248 -8.15 -20.18 -23.44
CA GLU A 248 -6.99 -20.16 -22.58
C GLU A 248 -6.85 -21.54 -21.91
N LEU A 249 -7.84 -22.05 -21.17
CA LEU A 249 -7.73 -23.36 -20.50
C LEU A 249 -7.33 -24.57 -21.37
N LYS A 250 -7.43 -24.48 -22.71
CA LYS A 250 -7.04 -25.54 -23.65
C LYS A 250 -5.61 -25.39 -24.20
N GLU A 251 -4.99 -24.24 -23.99
CA GLU A 251 -3.57 -23.98 -24.24
C GLU A 251 -2.78 -24.17 -22.93
N ASN A 252 -1.46 -24.36 -22.98
CA ASN A 252 -0.63 -24.32 -21.76
C ASN A 252 -0.46 -22.84 -21.32
N VAL A 253 -1.56 -22.25 -20.83
CA VAL A 253 -1.70 -20.83 -20.47
C VAL A 253 -0.61 -20.33 -19.55
N PRO A 254 -0.24 -21.07 -18.47
CA PRO A 254 0.80 -20.60 -17.59
C PRO A 254 2.10 -20.40 -18.37
N GLN A 255 2.50 -21.35 -19.22
CA GLN A 255 3.70 -21.27 -20.04
C GLN A 255 3.67 -20.09 -21.03
N ASN A 256 2.56 -19.89 -21.71
CA ASN A 256 2.39 -18.83 -22.72
C ASN A 256 2.34 -17.42 -22.11
N ILE A 257 1.83 -17.27 -20.88
CA ILE A 257 1.77 -15.97 -20.20
C ILE A 257 3.09 -15.67 -19.48
N ILE A 258 3.68 -16.67 -18.80
CA ILE A 258 4.95 -16.50 -18.08
C ILE A 258 6.08 -16.16 -19.05
N SER A 259 6.14 -16.79 -20.22
CA SER A 259 7.14 -16.46 -21.27
C SER A 259 7.01 -15.03 -21.81
N LYS A 260 5.82 -14.41 -21.74
CA LYS A 260 5.60 -13.02 -22.15
C LYS A 260 5.89 -11.99 -21.04
N ILE A 261 6.03 -12.43 -19.79
CA ILE A 261 6.36 -11.55 -18.66
C ILE A 261 7.87 -11.57 -18.46
N ASN A 262 8.52 -10.49 -18.88
CA ASN A 262 9.86 -10.04 -18.45
C ASN A 262 10.95 -11.12 -18.26
N GLY A 263 10.95 -12.20 -19.07
CA GLY A 263 11.94 -13.26 -19.01
C GLY A 263 11.72 -14.32 -17.94
N TYR A 264 10.48 -14.64 -17.53
CA TYR A 264 10.24 -15.86 -16.74
C TYR A 264 10.00 -17.08 -17.63
N VAL A 265 10.49 -18.25 -17.20
CA VAL A 265 10.35 -19.52 -17.91
C VAL A 265 10.14 -20.64 -16.90
N PHE A 266 9.28 -21.61 -17.21
CA PHE A 266 9.15 -22.81 -16.37
C PHE A 266 10.36 -23.73 -16.51
N VAL A 267 10.83 -24.26 -15.38
CA VAL A 267 11.90 -25.27 -15.36
C VAL A 267 11.38 -26.69 -15.61
N LYS A 268 10.07 -26.91 -15.45
CA LYS A 268 9.39 -28.18 -15.71
C LYS A 268 7.95 -27.93 -16.15
N ASN A 269 7.35 -28.90 -16.83
CA ASN A 269 5.91 -28.90 -17.03
C ASN A 269 5.20 -29.02 -15.68
N ILE A 270 4.18 -28.20 -15.48
CA ILE A 270 3.36 -28.18 -14.27
C ILE A 270 1.93 -28.60 -14.62
N GLU A 271 1.28 -29.32 -13.70
CA GLU A 271 -0.13 -29.69 -13.82
C GLU A 271 -1.03 -28.75 -13.00
N ASP A 272 -0.49 -28.14 -11.93
CA ASP A 272 -1.17 -27.14 -11.10
C ASP A 272 -0.38 -25.80 -11.08
N ILE A 273 -1.09 -24.71 -11.37
CA ILE A 273 -0.56 -23.34 -11.40
C ILE A 273 -0.14 -22.83 -10.00
N ASN A 274 -0.52 -23.53 -8.93
CA ASN A 274 -0.10 -23.26 -7.56
C ASN A 274 1.16 -24.00 -7.14
N GLU A 275 1.72 -24.87 -8.00
CA GLU A 275 3.03 -25.49 -7.76
C GLU A 275 4.13 -24.43 -7.60
N LYS A 276 4.93 -24.56 -6.54
CA LYS A 276 6.04 -23.65 -6.20
C LYS A 276 7.37 -24.18 -6.74
N ASP A 277 8.37 -23.30 -6.82
CA ASP A 277 9.73 -23.66 -7.26
C ASP A 277 9.81 -24.17 -8.71
N CYS A 278 8.83 -23.80 -9.54
CA CYS A 278 8.69 -24.29 -10.91
C CYS A 278 9.08 -23.24 -11.97
N ILE A 279 9.42 -22.02 -11.55
CA ILE A 279 9.60 -20.87 -12.46
C ILE A 279 10.97 -20.26 -12.23
N ARG A 280 11.74 -20.13 -13.30
CA ARG A 280 13.04 -19.45 -13.34
C ARG A 280 12.88 -18.09 -14.01
N HIS A 281 13.65 -17.11 -13.55
CA HIS A 281 13.80 -15.84 -14.25
C HIS A 281 15.09 -15.84 -15.08
N ASP A 282 14.99 -15.74 -16.40
CA ASP A 282 16.09 -15.81 -17.35
C ASP A 282 17.14 -14.70 -17.14
N LYS A 283 16.73 -13.50 -16.72
CA LYS A 283 17.69 -12.39 -16.47
C LYS A 283 18.68 -12.70 -15.34
N CYS A 284 18.24 -13.37 -14.27
CA CYS A 284 19.08 -13.63 -13.09
C CYS A 284 19.35 -15.12 -12.82
N GLY A 285 18.73 -16.02 -13.58
CA GLY A 285 18.83 -17.46 -13.45
C GLY A 285 18.15 -18.07 -12.21
N ALA A 286 17.55 -17.25 -11.33
CA ALA A 286 16.99 -17.73 -10.07
C ALA A 286 15.68 -18.50 -10.28
N VAL A 287 15.56 -19.68 -9.66
CA VAL A 287 14.29 -20.39 -9.49
C VAL A 287 13.55 -19.77 -8.31
N LEU A 288 12.32 -19.35 -8.55
CA LEU A 288 11.54 -18.58 -7.59
C LEU A 288 10.69 -19.50 -6.70
N PRO A 289 10.57 -19.19 -5.39
CA PRO A 289 9.70 -19.90 -4.46
C PRO A 289 8.21 -19.54 -4.62
N TYR A 290 7.86 -18.91 -5.73
CA TYR A 290 6.51 -18.46 -6.03
C TYR A 290 5.89 -19.41 -7.05
N SER A 291 4.59 -19.62 -6.91
CA SER A 291 3.82 -20.32 -7.92
C SER A 291 3.53 -19.42 -9.12
N ALA A 292 3.10 -20.04 -10.22
CA ALA A 292 2.65 -19.30 -11.39
C ALA A 292 1.46 -18.38 -11.04
N ASN A 293 0.56 -18.83 -10.15
CA ASN A 293 -0.54 -18.00 -9.67
C ASN A 293 -0.07 -16.74 -8.92
N GLU A 294 0.90 -16.90 -8.01
CA GLU A 294 1.45 -15.80 -7.21
C GLU A 294 2.18 -14.77 -8.08
N ILE A 295 2.88 -15.20 -9.14
CA ILE A 295 3.52 -14.31 -10.10
C ILE A 295 2.46 -13.66 -11.01
N LEU A 296 1.59 -14.42 -11.64
CA LEU A 296 0.61 -13.90 -12.60
C LEU A 296 -0.44 -12.98 -11.94
N TYR A 297 -0.93 -13.34 -10.75
CA TYR A 297 -2.11 -12.72 -10.14
C TYR A 297 -1.82 -12.12 -8.76
N GLY A 298 -0.86 -12.66 -8.01
CA GLY A 298 -0.48 -12.19 -6.67
C GLY A 298 0.43 -10.96 -6.65
N GLY A 299 0.98 -10.54 -7.81
CA GLY A 299 1.91 -9.41 -7.89
C GLY A 299 3.32 -9.72 -7.37
N SER A 300 3.60 -11.00 -7.11
CA SER A 300 4.96 -11.47 -6.81
C SER A 300 5.83 -11.30 -8.05
N ARG A 301 7.04 -10.78 -7.87
CA ARG A 301 8.05 -10.61 -8.93
C ARG A 301 9.40 -11.03 -8.39
N CYS A 302 10.29 -11.43 -9.30
CA CYS A 302 11.70 -11.63 -8.97
C CYS A 302 12.27 -10.34 -8.38
N LYS A 303 13.09 -10.49 -7.33
CA LYS A 303 13.72 -9.35 -6.67
C LYS A 303 14.59 -8.55 -7.64
N CYS A 304 15.17 -9.18 -8.66
CA CYS A 304 16.02 -8.51 -9.64
C CYS A 304 15.27 -7.62 -10.65
N GLU A 305 13.93 -7.65 -10.66
CA GLU A 305 13.15 -6.66 -11.41
C GLU A 305 13.03 -5.34 -10.67
N ARG A 306 13.27 -5.33 -9.36
CA ARG A 306 13.36 -4.13 -8.53
C ARG A 306 14.81 -3.67 -8.37
N GLU A 307 15.75 -4.35 -9.02
CA GLU A 307 17.17 -4.04 -8.92
C GLU A 307 17.57 -2.93 -9.88
N ARG A 308 18.35 -2.01 -9.32
CA ARG A 308 18.88 -0.78 -9.91
C ARG A 308 19.80 -1.04 -11.12
N SER A 309 19.95 -0.06 -12.02
CA SER A 309 20.88 -0.12 -13.17
C SER A 309 22.35 -0.29 -12.71
N ASP A 310 23.27 -0.65 -13.61
CA ASP A 310 24.70 -0.81 -13.23
C ASP A 310 25.28 0.53 -12.76
N GLU A 311 24.85 1.65 -13.34
CA GLU A 311 25.26 2.99 -12.88
C GLU A 311 24.70 3.33 -11.49
N GLU A 312 23.44 2.99 -11.24
CA GLU A 312 22.80 3.21 -9.94
C GLU A 312 23.40 2.32 -8.84
N LEU A 313 23.83 1.09 -9.18
CA LEU A 313 24.53 0.18 -8.28
C LEU A 313 25.94 0.69 -7.95
N LYS A 314 26.69 1.19 -8.94
CA LYS A 314 28.00 1.82 -8.70
C LYS A 314 27.88 2.96 -7.69
N LYS A 315 26.85 3.80 -7.84
CA LYS A 315 26.58 4.92 -6.93
C LYS A 315 26.16 4.48 -5.53
N ASP A 316 25.25 3.50 -5.40
CA ASP A 316 24.72 3.05 -4.10
C ASP A 316 25.72 2.23 -3.28
N TRP A 317 26.58 1.45 -3.94
CA TRP A 317 27.58 0.61 -3.28
C TRP A 317 28.93 1.29 -3.18
N GLY A 318 29.08 2.51 -3.70
CA GLY A 318 30.36 3.24 -3.68
C GLY A 318 31.46 2.53 -4.47
N ILE A 319 31.11 1.89 -5.60
CA ILE A 319 32.06 1.20 -6.46
C ILE A 319 32.83 2.27 -7.24
N GLY A 320 34.07 2.53 -6.82
CA GLY A 320 34.96 3.51 -7.46
C GLY A 320 35.46 3.07 -8.84
N ASP A 321 36.13 3.99 -9.53
CA ASP A 321 36.62 3.81 -10.91
C ASP A 321 37.72 2.74 -11.05
N ASP A 322 38.27 2.27 -9.93
CA ASP A 322 39.21 1.15 -9.88
C ASP A 322 38.57 -0.20 -10.23
N TYR A 323 37.24 -0.27 -10.40
CA TYR A 323 36.52 -1.51 -10.69
C TYR A 323 35.59 -1.38 -11.91
N THR A 324 35.74 -2.32 -12.85
CA THR A 324 34.82 -2.51 -13.97
C THR A 324 33.84 -3.62 -13.66
N ILE A 325 32.55 -3.34 -13.74
CA ILE A 325 31.49 -4.35 -13.60
C ILE A 325 31.45 -5.18 -14.88
N LEU A 326 31.58 -6.50 -14.73
CA LEU A 326 31.51 -7.47 -15.82
C LEU A 326 30.19 -8.26 -15.83
N GLY A 327 29.47 -8.32 -14.71
CA GLY A 327 28.23 -9.09 -14.61
C GLY A 327 27.67 -9.12 -13.19
N ARG A 328 26.54 -9.81 -13.01
CA ARG A 328 25.84 -9.97 -11.72
C ARG A 328 25.40 -11.41 -11.53
N LYS A 329 25.39 -11.87 -10.28
CA LYS A 329 24.86 -13.19 -9.89
C LYS A 329 24.25 -13.14 -8.50
N HIS A 330 23.45 -14.15 -8.14
CA HIS A 330 22.92 -14.31 -6.79
C HIS A 330 23.64 -15.46 -6.08
N ASP A 331 23.88 -15.32 -4.77
CA ASP A 331 24.30 -16.44 -3.94
C ASP A 331 23.11 -17.32 -3.51
N GLU A 332 23.39 -18.47 -2.88
CA GLU A 332 22.38 -19.43 -2.40
C GLU A 332 21.40 -18.83 -1.38
N SER A 333 21.75 -17.70 -0.75
CA SER A 333 20.89 -16.97 0.18
C SER A 333 20.07 -15.86 -0.49
N GLY A 334 20.19 -15.74 -1.82
CA GLY A 334 19.52 -14.74 -2.64
C GLY A 334 20.15 -13.34 -2.57
N ARG A 335 21.37 -13.19 -2.04
CA ARG A 335 22.08 -11.91 -2.02
C ARG A 335 22.75 -11.64 -3.36
N ILE A 336 22.69 -10.39 -3.79
CA ILE A 336 23.30 -9.93 -5.05
C ILE A 336 24.81 -9.88 -4.88
N LEU A 337 25.53 -10.49 -5.83
CA LEU A 337 26.97 -10.38 -6.02
C LEU A 337 27.22 -9.75 -7.39
N VAL A 338 28.13 -8.78 -7.44
CA VAL A 338 28.56 -8.14 -8.67
C VAL A 338 29.92 -8.72 -9.06
N THR A 339 30.02 -9.26 -10.26
CA THR A 339 31.29 -9.68 -10.85
C THR A 339 32.05 -8.43 -11.27
N VAL A 340 33.15 -8.15 -10.58
CA VAL A 340 33.98 -6.97 -10.87
C VAL A 340 35.38 -7.40 -11.28
N LYS A 341 35.93 -6.71 -12.27
CA LYS A 341 37.35 -6.69 -12.60
C LYS A 341 37.98 -5.50 -11.91
N HIS A 342 39.00 -5.75 -11.10
CA HIS A 342 39.83 -4.69 -10.57
C HIS A 342 40.76 -4.16 -11.68
N ASN A 343 40.60 -2.90 -12.08
CA ASN A 343 41.31 -2.29 -13.19
C ASN A 343 42.84 -2.28 -13.01
N PRO A 344 43.40 -1.98 -11.81
CA PRO A 344 44.85 -2.01 -11.58
C PRO A 344 45.52 -3.38 -11.67
N CYS A 345 44.86 -4.48 -11.30
CA CYS A 345 45.50 -5.81 -11.25
C CYS A 345 44.86 -6.89 -12.14
N GLY A 346 43.71 -6.60 -12.74
CA GLY A 346 42.98 -7.52 -13.59
C GLY A 346 42.25 -8.67 -12.87
N GLU A 347 42.28 -8.74 -11.53
CA GLU A 347 41.59 -9.80 -10.77
C GLU A 347 40.08 -9.67 -10.97
N ILE A 348 39.46 -10.75 -11.47
CA ILE A 348 38.01 -10.87 -11.65
C ILE A 348 37.45 -11.64 -10.45
N SER A 349 36.46 -11.06 -9.76
CA SER A 349 35.83 -11.75 -8.64
C SER A 349 34.44 -11.22 -8.32
N ASP A 350 33.64 -12.05 -7.67
CA ASP A 350 32.26 -11.71 -7.29
C ASP A 350 32.21 -11.10 -5.89
N LYS A 351 31.62 -9.91 -5.77
CA LYS A 351 31.62 -9.11 -4.54
C LYS A 351 30.21 -8.63 -4.21
N GLY A 352 29.83 -8.71 -2.94
CA GLY A 352 28.60 -8.10 -2.42
C GLY A 352 28.84 -6.69 -1.89
N LYS A 353 27.76 -5.94 -1.60
CA LYS A 353 27.78 -4.54 -1.12
C LYS A 353 28.83 -4.24 -0.05
N TYR A 354 28.90 -5.10 0.96
CA TYR A 354 29.82 -4.96 2.10
C TYR A 354 31.31 -4.88 1.72
N PHE A 355 31.70 -5.43 0.56
CA PHE A 355 33.08 -5.34 0.08
C PHE A 355 33.47 -3.90 -0.28
N PHE A 356 32.53 -3.15 -0.88
CA PHE A 356 32.76 -1.80 -1.37
C PHE A 356 32.54 -0.73 -0.29
N ASP A 357 31.65 -0.98 0.68
CA ASP A 357 31.46 -0.13 1.87
C ASP A 357 32.76 0.08 2.70
N LYS A 358 33.80 -0.73 2.47
CA LYS A 358 35.08 -0.70 3.18
C LYS A 358 36.28 -0.28 2.33
N GLY A 359 36.04 0.37 1.19
CA GLY A 359 37.07 0.80 0.23
C GLY A 359 37.64 -0.35 -0.62
N CYS A 360 38.61 -0.06 -1.48
CA CYS A 360 39.27 -1.06 -2.33
C CYS A 360 39.91 -2.16 -1.46
N GLN A 361 39.46 -3.40 -1.65
CA GLN A 361 39.84 -4.56 -0.82
C GLN A 361 40.49 -5.65 -1.67
N CYS A 362 40.93 -5.30 -2.88
CA CYS A 362 41.59 -6.22 -3.81
C CYS A 362 42.92 -6.72 -3.21
N ARG A 363 43.30 -7.96 -3.54
CA ARG A 363 44.48 -8.60 -2.95
C ARG A 363 45.79 -7.87 -3.28
N CYS A 364 45.81 -7.10 -4.38
CA CYS A 364 46.97 -6.34 -4.84
C CYS A 364 47.26 -5.08 -4.02
N GLU A 365 46.25 -4.39 -3.46
CA GLU A 365 46.47 -3.28 -2.53
C GLU A 365 46.86 -3.75 -1.13
N ARG A 366 46.53 -5.00 -0.78
CA ARG A 366 46.77 -5.58 0.54
C ARG A 366 48.23 -5.95 0.84
N LEU A 367 49.18 -5.62 -0.04
CA LEU A 367 50.58 -6.09 0.04
C LEU A 367 51.62 -5.01 0.35
N LYS A 368 51.27 -3.71 0.46
CA LYS A 368 52.23 -2.66 0.85
C LYS A 368 51.72 -1.90 2.08
N LEU A 369 52.54 -1.85 3.14
CA LEU A 369 52.38 -0.83 4.19
C LEU A 369 53.22 0.37 3.75
N THR A 370 52.61 1.56 3.68
CA THR A 370 53.38 2.80 3.47
C THR A 370 54.15 3.15 4.73
N GLN A 371 55.25 3.88 4.59
CA GLN A 371 56.11 4.26 5.72
C GLN A 371 55.33 5.08 6.78
N GLU A 372 54.47 6.00 6.35
CA GLU A 372 53.60 6.80 7.23
C GLU A 372 52.67 5.93 8.11
N MET A 373 52.12 4.84 7.55
CA MET A 373 51.25 3.92 8.30
C MET A 373 52.00 3.08 9.34
N ILE A 374 53.30 2.88 9.14
CA ILE A 374 54.18 2.17 10.07
C ILE A 374 54.51 3.12 11.23
N ASP A 375 54.92 4.35 10.91
CA ASP A 375 55.35 5.36 11.87
C ASP A 375 54.23 5.84 12.80
N GLU A 376 52.98 5.92 12.33
CA GLU A 376 51.81 6.28 13.16
C GLU A 376 51.41 5.20 14.18
N ARG A 377 51.75 3.93 13.94
CA ARG A 377 51.08 2.79 14.60
C ARG A 377 52.02 1.81 15.31
N TYR A 378 53.30 1.81 14.97
CA TYR A 378 54.30 0.89 15.51
C TYR A 378 55.54 1.66 15.93
N SER A 379 55.75 1.78 17.25
CA SER A 379 56.99 2.29 17.82
C SER A 379 57.73 1.15 18.54
N ILE A 380 59.05 1.08 18.36
CA ILE A 380 59.92 0.17 19.10
C ILE A 380 60.70 1.02 20.11
N ASP A 381 60.38 0.84 21.40
CA ASP A 381 61.03 1.56 22.49
C ASP A 381 62.48 1.06 22.79
N ASP A 382 62.99 0.13 21.99
CA ASP A 382 64.31 -0.50 22.16
C ASP A 382 65.31 0.11 21.16
N PRO A 383 66.34 0.86 21.62
CA PRO A 383 67.23 1.62 20.76
C PRO A 383 68.18 0.76 19.92
N ASP A 384 68.27 -0.56 20.18
CA ASP A 384 69.12 -1.47 19.41
C ASP A 384 68.42 -1.99 18.12
N TRP A 385 67.18 -1.57 17.84
CA TRP A 385 66.37 -2.08 16.75
C TRP A 385 65.73 -0.97 15.90
N GLU A 386 65.85 -1.11 14.58
CA GLU A 386 65.28 -0.19 13.59
C GLU A 386 64.24 -0.90 12.72
N ILE A 387 63.12 -0.22 12.41
CA ILE A 387 62.12 -0.73 11.47
C ILE A 387 62.51 -0.27 10.06
N MET A 388 62.78 -1.22 9.17
CA MET A 388 63.18 -0.92 7.78
C MET A 388 61.98 -0.84 6.83
N SER A 389 61.00 -1.73 6.99
CA SER A 389 59.79 -1.77 6.16
C SER A 389 58.73 -2.70 6.75
N GLY A 390 57.54 -2.74 6.16
CA GLY A 390 56.47 -3.65 6.58
C GLY A 390 55.58 -4.10 5.44
N TYR A 391 54.96 -5.27 5.61
CA TYR A 391 53.94 -5.78 4.70
C TYR A 391 52.87 -6.58 5.46
N ARG A 392 51.78 -6.94 4.80
CA ARG A 392 50.78 -7.89 5.35
C ARG A 392 50.84 -9.21 4.62
N ASP A 393 50.79 -10.30 5.36
CA ASP A 393 50.71 -11.63 4.77
C ASP A 393 49.29 -12.00 4.33
N ALA A 394 49.15 -13.12 3.63
CA ALA A 394 47.87 -13.64 3.14
C ALA A 394 46.82 -13.90 4.25
N ARG A 395 47.25 -14.00 5.52
CA ARG A 395 46.39 -14.19 6.70
C ARG A 395 46.11 -12.88 7.45
N LYS A 396 46.42 -11.73 6.83
CA LYS A 396 46.25 -10.37 7.39
C LYS A 396 47.12 -10.10 8.62
N ARG A 397 48.18 -10.88 8.84
CA ARG A 397 49.17 -10.62 9.89
C ARG A 397 50.16 -9.59 9.39
N ILE A 398 50.59 -8.70 10.26
CA ILE A 398 51.52 -7.64 9.90
C ILE A 398 52.92 -8.20 10.07
N HIS A 399 53.75 -8.05 9.05
CA HIS A 399 55.15 -8.39 9.08
C HIS A 399 55.96 -7.08 9.07
N LEU A 400 56.87 -6.93 10.02
CA LEU A 400 57.85 -5.85 10.04
C LEU A 400 59.24 -6.46 9.80
N ILE A 401 59.99 -5.83 8.90
CA ILE A 401 61.40 -6.11 8.67
C ILE A 401 62.20 -5.23 9.62
N LEU A 402 62.86 -5.85 10.59
CA LEU A 402 63.61 -5.17 11.64
C LEU A 402 65.10 -5.41 11.47
N LYS A 403 65.90 -4.35 11.60
CA LYS A 403 67.36 -4.43 11.60
C LYS A 403 67.88 -4.24 13.03
N HIS A 404 68.70 -5.17 13.49
CA HIS A 404 69.42 -5.03 14.75
C HIS A 404 70.64 -4.14 14.52
N ILE A 405 70.65 -2.92 15.06
CA ILE A 405 71.66 -1.90 14.83
C ILE A 405 73.07 -2.40 15.22
N PRO A 406 73.30 -3.01 16.40
CA PRO A 406 74.64 -3.43 16.83
C PRO A 406 75.31 -4.50 15.95
N CYS A 407 74.55 -5.33 15.24
CA CYS A 407 75.13 -6.42 14.43
C CYS A 407 74.69 -6.43 12.97
N GLY A 408 73.89 -5.45 12.54
CA GLY A 408 73.42 -5.25 11.17
C GLY A 408 72.50 -6.32 10.60
N ARG A 409 72.00 -7.27 11.41
CA ARG A 409 71.18 -8.39 10.92
C ARG A 409 69.72 -8.01 10.83
N GLU A 410 69.09 -8.45 9.75
CA GLU A 410 67.68 -8.23 9.47
C GLU A 410 66.82 -9.43 9.85
N TYR A 411 65.60 -9.15 10.32
CA TYR A 411 64.66 -10.12 10.83
C TYR A 411 63.24 -9.80 10.36
N ASP A 412 62.57 -10.79 9.75
CA ASP A 412 61.14 -10.73 9.44
C ASP A 412 60.33 -11.22 10.66
N LYS A 413 59.48 -10.35 11.21
CA LYS A 413 58.69 -10.63 12.42
C LYS A 413 57.21 -10.32 12.26
N VAL A 414 56.39 -11.26 12.71
CA VAL A 414 54.92 -11.18 12.69
C VAL A 414 54.39 -10.46 13.93
N PHE A 415 53.65 -9.37 13.73
CA PHE A 415 53.00 -8.57 14.76
C PHE A 415 51.48 -8.79 14.78
N TRP A 416 50.95 -9.07 15.98
CA TRP A 416 49.54 -9.37 16.23
C TRP A 416 48.86 -8.22 17.00
N SER A 417 48.46 -7.15 16.31
CA SER A 417 47.74 -5.97 16.85
C SER A 417 48.45 -5.15 17.96
N THR A 418 48.00 -3.90 18.13
CA THR A 418 48.71 -2.70 18.58
C THR A 418 49.04 -2.57 20.08
N ASN A 419 49.33 -3.63 20.85
CA ASN A 419 49.80 -3.44 22.24
C ASN A 419 50.44 -4.67 22.90
N TYR A 420 51.31 -5.39 22.19
CA TYR A 420 52.15 -6.41 22.79
C TYR A 420 53.62 -6.00 22.70
N HIS A 421 54.23 -5.65 23.84
CA HIS A 421 55.68 -5.58 23.97
C HIS A 421 56.27 -6.97 23.70
N TYR A 422 56.60 -7.26 22.45
CA TYR A 422 57.39 -8.42 22.09
C TYR A 422 58.82 -8.17 22.58
N LYS A 423 59.37 -9.09 23.38
CA LYS A 423 60.81 -9.08 23.65
C LYS A 423 61.54 -9.39 22.34
N LEU A 424 62.10 -8.36 21.72
CA LEU A 424 63.04 -8.51 20.63
C LEU A 424 64.31 -9.15 21.20
N GLY A 425 64.93 -10.01 20.41
CA GLY A 425 66.09 -10.77 20.84
C GLY A 425 66.89 -11.17 19.63
N CYS A 426 68.11 -10.69 19.57
CA CYS A 426 69.03 -11.03 18.51
C CYS A 426 69.80 -12.30 18.91
N VAL A 427 70.26 -13.05 17.91
CA VAL A 427 71.10 -14.22 18.16
C VAL A 427 72.45 -13.82 18.77
N CYS A 428 72.90 -12.57 18.60
CA CYS A 428 74.10 -12.07 19.27
C CYS A 428 73.94 -11.95 20.79
N ASP A 429 72.73 -11.70 21.31
CA ASP A 429 72.48 -11.54 22.76
C ASP A 429 72.60 -12.85 23.52
N LYS A 430 72.33 -13.97 22.84
CA LYS A 430 72.46 -15.33 23.41
C LYS A 430 73.92 -15.76 23.61
N LYS A 431 74.90 -15.05 23.05
CA LYS A 431 76.33 -15.31 23.31
C LYS A 431 76.83 -14.74 24.64
N MET A 432 76.00 -13.99 25.39
CA MET A 432 76.34 -13.42 26.69
C MET A 432 75.54 -14.04 27.87
N LYS A 433 75.53 -15.38 28.07
CA LYS A 433 75.25 -15.96 29.40
C LYS A 433 75.96 -17.30 29.62
N LYS A 434 77.21 -17.22 30.08
CA LYS A 434 77.77 -18.15 31.07
C LYS A 434 78.73 -17.38 31.96
N THR A 435 78.38 -17.19 33.22
CA THR A 435 79.31 -17.38 34.32
C THR A 435 78.56 -17.76 35.59
N LYS A 436 79.24 -18.59 36.38
CA LYS A 436 78.84 -19.16 37.65
C LYS A 436 78.81 -18.07 38.73
N SER A 437 77.63 -17.70 39.20
CA SER A 437 77.46 -17.21 40.59
C SER A 437 75.96 -17.14 40.89
N GLY A 438 75.54 -17.90 41.90
CA GLY A 438 74.15 -18.09 42.25
C GLY A 438 73.46 -16.79 42.66
N VAL A 439 72.30 -16.51 42.05
CA VAL A 439 71.28 -15.61 42.60
C VAL A 439 69.90 -16.21 42.34
N VAL A 440 69.12 -16.26 43.41
CA VAL A 440 67.83 -16.93 43.59
C VAL A 440 66.71 -16.32 42.72
N ILE A 441 65.90 -17.18 42.09
CA ILE A 441 64.63 -16.79 41.45
C ILE A 441 63.59 -16.48 42.55
N LYS A 442 63.18 -15.22 42.73
CA LYS A 442 62.06 -14.87 43.62
C LYS A 442 60.71 -15.32 43.01
N LYS A 443 59.95 -16.16 43.72
CA LYS A 443 58.52 -16.44 43.45
C LYS A 443 57.72 -15.13 43.48
N LYS A 444 56.87 -14.87 42.49
CA LYS A 444 55.91 -13.75 42.50
C LYS A 444 54.91 -13.92 43.67
N THR A 445 55.00 -13.08 44.68
CA THR A 445 54.03 -12.94 45.78
C THR A 445 52.90 -12.00 45.36
N TYR A 446 51.66 -12.50 45.31
CA TYR A 446 50.47 -11.68 45.04
C TYR A 446 50.01 -11.00 46.34
N THR A 447 50.16 -9.68 46.44
CA THR A 447 49.65 -8.89 47.58
C THR A 447 48.24 -8.34 47.29
N LYS A 448 47.46 -8.02 48.33
CA LYS A 448 46.11 -7.42 48.19
C LYS A 448 46.16 -6.12 47.37
N LYS A 449 47.17 -5.29 47.61
CA LYS A 449 47.44 -4.05 46.85
C LYS A 449 47.67 -4.33 45.36
N TYR A 450 48.51 -5.32 45.04
CA TYR A 450 48.75 -5.74 43.66
C TYR A 450 47.46 -6.20 42.96
N LEU A 451 46.59 -6.96 43.64
CA LEU A 451 45.34 -7.44 43.02
C LEU A 451 44.37 -6.30 42.71
N ILE A 452 44.23 -5.32 43.60
CA ILE A 452 43.35 -4.15 43.40
C ILE A 452 43.84 -3.30 42.23
N GLU A 453 45.13 -2.94 42.23
CA GLU A 453 45.74 -2.09 41.20
C GLU A 453 45.78 -2.81 39.84
N HIS A 454 46.23 -4.06 39.81
CA HIS A 454 46.43 -4.79 38.56
C HIS A 454 45.12 -5.22 37.89
N TYR A 455 44.09 -5.56 38.67
CA TYR A 455 42.79 -5.99 38.14
C TYR A 455 41.70 -4.91 38.19
N GLN A 456 42.04 -3.68 38.60
CA GLN A 456 41.15 -2.52 38.66
C GLN A 456 39.86 -2.83 39.45
N ILE A 457 40.02 -3.42 40.63
CA ILE A 457 38.88 -3.76 41.49
C ILE A 457 38.31 -2.44 42.03
N SER A 458 37.04 -2.15 41.71
CA SER A 458 36.35 -0.95 42.19
C SER A 458 36.33 -0.89 43.72
N ASP A 459 36.39 0.34 44.23
CA ASP A 459 36.28 0.72 45.63
C ASP A 459 34.94 0.30 46.28
N GLU A 460 33.92 -0.03 45.49
CA GLU A 460 32.65 -0.60 45.97
C GLU A 460 32.80 -2.01 46.56
N PHE A 461 33.94 -2.66 46.33
CA PHE A 461 34.24 -4.03 46.77
C PHE A 461 35.44 -4.12 47.72
N ASP A 462 35.26 -4.78 48.86
CA ASP A 462 36.34 -5.18 49.76
C ASP A 462 36.90 -6.55 49.38
N VAL A 463 38.19 -6.62 49.01
CA VAL A 463 38.88 -7.90 48.74
C VAL A 463 39.08 -8.66 50.05
N LEU A 464 38.44 -9.83 50.16
CA LEU A 464 38.51 -10.70 51.33
C LEU A 464 39.64 -11.74 51.18
N SER A 465 39.67 -12.49 50.09
CA SER A 465 40.64 -13.58 49.87
C SER A 465 40.86 -13.87 48.38
N TRP A 466 41.92 -14.60 48.06
CA TRP A 466 42.19 -15.07 46.69
C TRP A 466 42.87 -16.45 46.67
N ARG A 467 42.61 -17.22 45.61
CA ARG A 467 43.25 -18.53 45.40
C ARG A 467 43.59 -18.75 43.93
N LYS A 468 44.64 -19.54 43.69
CA LYS A 468 45.03 -19.97 42.33
C LYS A 468 44.42 -21.34 42.03
N THR A 469 43.76 -21.49 40.89
CA THR A 469 43.20 -22.76 40.44
C THR A 469 44.29 -23.67 39.84
N LYS A 470 44.01 -24.97 39.70
CA LYS A 470 44.91 -25.93 39.04
C LYS A 470 45.28 -25.52 37.59
N GLY A 471 44.40 -24.77 36.91
CA GLY A 471 44.62 -24.23 35.55
C GLY A 471 45.40 -22.92 35.49
N GLY A 472 45.82 -22.37 36.63
CA GLY A 472 46.62 -21.13 36.69
C GLY A 472 45.83 -19.84 36.88
N ASP A 473 44.49 -19.89 36.82
CA ASP A 473 43.63 -18.72 37.04
C ASP A 473 43.62 -18.27 38.50
N ILE A 474 43.49 -16.96 38.72
CA ILE A 474 43.32 -16.36 40.05
C ILE A 474 41.82 -16.12 40.27
N ARG A 475 41.27 -16.64 41.36
CA ARG A 475 39.92 -16.30 41.84
C ARG A 475 40.03 -15.38 43.05
N ILE A 476 39.20 -14.33 43.07
CA ILE A 476 39.16 -13.31 44.11
C ILE A 476 37.75 -13.31 44.70
N THR A 477 37.69 -13.38 46.03
CA THR A 477 36.46 -13.25 46.83
C THR A 477 36.37 -11.83 47.33
N VAL A 478 35.27 -11.16 47.00
CA VAL A 478 35.02 -9.77 47.41
C VAL A 478 33.69 -9.64 48.15
N LYS A 479 33.61 -8.64 49.04
CA LYS A 479 32.37 -8.22 49.71
C LYS A 479 31.95 -6.86 49.17
N HIS A 480 30.71 -6.72 48.72
CA HIS A 480 30.20 -5.40 48.34
C HIS A 480 29.94 -4.55 49.58
N LYS A 481 30.45 -3.32 49.60
CA LYS A 481 30.37 -2.42 50.78
C LYS A 481 28.93 -2.05 51.12
N THR A 482 28.05 -1.86 50.13
CA THR A 482 26.70 -1.33 50.35
C THR A 482 25.68 -2.41 50.71
N CYS A 483 25.73 -3.59 50.07
CA CYS A 483 24.77 -4.68 50.34
C CYS A 483 25.34 -5.82 51.18
N GLY A 484 26.65 -5.82 51.46
CA GLY A 484 27.31 -6.86 52.25
C GLY A 484 27.45 -8.21 51.56
N CYS A 485 26.95 -8.40 50.33
CA CYS A 485 27.02 -9.67 49.61
C CYS A 485 28.46 -10.07 49.31
N ILE A 486 28.78 -11.34 49.54
CA ILE A 486 30.09 -11.94 49.25
C ILE A 486 30.00 -12.71 47.93
N LEU A 487 30.92 -12.45 47.01
CA LEU A 487 30.98 -13.11 45.70
C LEU A 487 32.41 -13.47 45.29
N GLU A 488 32.59 -14.69 44.78
CA GLU A 488 33.87 -15.18 44.23
C GLU A 488 33.84 -15.16 42.70
N ARG A 489 34.80 -14.45 42.08
CA ARG A 489 34.91 -14.33 40.62
C ARG A 489 36.36 -14.48 40.16
N ASN A 490 36.55 -14.77 38.87
CA ASN A 490 37.87 -14.77 38.26
C ASN A 490 38.45 -13.35 38.27
N ALA A 491 39.74 -13.19 38.59
CA ALA A 491 40.43 -11.90 38.68
C ALA A 491 40.28 -11.06 37.39
N LEU A 492 40.25 -11.70 36.22
CA LEU A 492 40.06 -11.01 34.93
C LEU A 492 38.64 -10.45 34.74
N ALA A 493 37.65 -10.94 35.48
CA ALA A 493 36.28 -10.44 35.40
C ALA A 493 36.15 -9.03 36.01
N PHE A 494 37.00 -8.68 36.98
CA PHE A 494 37.02 -7.34 37.60
C PHE A 494 37.43 -6.26 36.59
N LYS A 495 38.41 -6.55 35.72
CA LYS A 495 38.77 -5.66 34.59
C LYS A 495 37.63 -5.40 33.61
N LYS A 496 36.64 -6.29 33.53
CA LYS A 496 35.48 -6.16 32.63
C LYS A 496 34.27 -5.48 33.30
N GLY A 497 34.36 -5.15 34.59
CA GLY A 497 33.26 -4.63 35.40
C GLY A 497 32.34 -5.74 35.89
N ILE A 498 32.30 -5.97 37.21
CA ILE A 498 31.43 -6.98 37.81
C ILE A 498 30.11 -6.34 38.20
N LYS A 499 29.03 -6.81 37.59
CA LYS A 499 27.68 -6.47 37.99
C LYS A 499 27.18 -7.48 39.03
N HIS A 500 26.56 -6.98 40.10
CA HIS A 500 25.97 -7.81 41.14
C HIS A 500 24.59 -7.27 41.54
N LYS A 501 23.74 -8.14 42.09
CA LYS A 501 22.35 -7.83 42.44
C LYS A 501 22.28 -7.02 43.74
N CYS A 502 22.66 -5.75 43.70
CA CYS A 502 22.42 -4.80 44.80
C CYS A 502 21.29 -3.84 44.43
N ARG A 503 20.29 -3.77 45.32
CA ARG A 503 19.14 -2.87 45.19
C ARG A 503 19.39 -1.50 45.83
N ALA A 504 20.35 -1.41 46.76
CA ALA A 504 20.70 -0.16 47.45
C ALA A 504 21.37 0.81 46.46
N GLY A 505 20.72 1.96 46.21
CA GLY A 505 21.17 3.00 45.29
C GLY A 505 20.25 3.26 44.08
N TYR A 506 19.19 2.46 43.90
CA TYR A 506 18.18 2.69 42.87
C TYR A 506 16.92 3.32 43.48
N THR A 507 16.65 4.56 43.10
CA THR A 507 15.43 5.35 43.35
C THR A 507 14.84 5.77 42.00
N GLU A 508 13.60 6.23 41.99
CA GLU A 508 12.99 6.74 40.74
C GLU A 508 13.83 7.88 40.13
N GLU A 509 14.25 8.85 40.95
CA GLU A 509 15.10 9.98 40.52
C GLU A 509 16.44 9.53 39.93
N THR A 510 17.12 8.59 40.59
CA THR A 510 18.41 8.07 40.10
C THR A 510 18.25 7.25 38.83
N LEU A 511 17.14 6.52 38.66
CA LEU A 511 16.82 5.78 37.44
C LEU A 511 16.51 6.72 36.27
N ARG A 512 15.72 7.77 36.49
CA ARG A 512 15.43 8.80 35.49
C ARG A 512 16.71 9.47 34.99
N LYS A 513 17.55 9.92 35.92
CA LYS A 513 18.83 10.56 35.62
C LYS A 513 19.82 9.61 34.91
N LYS A 514 19.90 8.35 35.34
CA LYS A 514 20.87 7.37 34.82
C LYS A 514 20.52 6.87 33.42
N TYR A 515 19.24 6.77 33.08
CA TYR A 515 18.78 6.19 31.82
C TYR A 515 18.11 7.18 30.87
N GLY A 516 17.98 8.46 31.24
CA GLY A 516 17.40 9.50 30.39
C GLY A 516 15.91 9.29 30.14
N ILE A 517 15.16 8.94 31.19
CA ILE A 517 13.70 8.72 31.11
C ILE A 517 13.00 10.07 31.29
N GLY A 518 12.25 10.50 30.28
CA GLY A 518 11.50 11.77 30.31
C GLY A 518 10.28 11.75 31.23
N GLU A 519 9.71 12.92 31.47
CA GLU A 519 8.48 13.12 32.26
C GLU A 519 7.24 12.52 31.58
N ASP A 520 7.33 12.18 30.29
CA ASP A 520 6.31 11.48 29.52
C ASP A 520 6.12 10.01 29.92
N TYR A 521 6.99 9.48 30.80
CA TYR A 521 6.87 8.13 31.38
C TYR A 521 6.74 8.17 32.90
N LEU A 522 5.79 7.38 33.41
CA LEU A 522 5.66 7.02 34.82
C LEU A 522 6.39 5.69 35.09
N ILE A 523 7.32 5.67 36.04
CA ILE A 523 8.01 4.44 36.46
C ILE A 523 7.16 3.73 37.51
N ARG A 524 6.57 2.59 37.14
CA ARG A 524 5.75 1.76 38.06
C ARG A 524 6.59 0.86 38.96
N GLY A 525 7.82 0.55 38.55
CA GLY A 525 8.74 -0.28 39.32
C GLY A 525 9.88 -0.83 38.48
N TRP A 526 10.79 -1.58 39.10
CA TRP A 526 11.93 -2.22 38.41
C TRP A 526 12.38 -3.52 39.07
N ASP A 527 12.92 -4.40 38.23
CA ASP A 527 13.48 -5.70 38.58
C ASP A 527 14.98 -5.74 38.23
N ILE A 528 15.82 -6.31 39.11
CA ILE A 528 17.27 -6.43 38.90
C ILE A 528 17.64 -7.91 38.78
N ASP A 529 18.26 -8.29 37.67
CA ASP A 529 18.69 -9.66 37.42
C ASP A 529 19.95 -10.05 38.23
N GLU A 530 20.31 -11.34 38.20
CA GLU A 530 21.49 -11.86 38.92
C GLU A 530 22.83 -11.27 38.44
N LYS A 531 22.85 -10.72 37.23
CA LYS A 531 23.97 -10.06 36.58
C LYS A 531 23.83 -8.54 36.63
N GLY A 532 22.97 -7.98 37.49
CA GLY A 532 22.77 -6.53 37.66
C GLY A 532 22.17 -5.77 36.46
N GLY A 533 21.54 -6.47 35.51
CA GLY A 533 20.68 -5.86 34.47
C GLY A 533 19.37 -5.35 35.09
N VAL A 534 18.88 -4.19 34.64
CA VAL A 534 17.72 -3.52 35.22
C VAL A 534 16.58 -3.51 34.22
N THR A 535 15.45 -4.11 34.59
CA THR A 535 14.21 -4.06 33.80
C THR A 535 13.25 -3.07 34.44
N LEU A 536 12.84 -2.05 33.69
CA LEU A 536 11.92 -1.00 34.12
C LEU A 536 10.50 -1.30 33.64
N LYS A 537 9.53 -1.11 34.53
CA LYS A 537 8.09 -1.11 34.23
C LYS A 537 7.65 0.35 34.06
N LEU A 538 7.34 0.74 32.83
CA LEU A 538 7.05 2.11 32.43
C LEU A 538 5.62 2.23 31.92
N THR A 539 4.90 3.29 32.28
CA THR A 539 3.63 3.69 31.66
C THR A 539 3.85 4.99 30.89
N HIS A 540 3.58 5.00 29.58
CA HIS A 540 3.64 6.25 28.80
C HIS A 540 2.38 7.08 29.04
N LEU A 541 2.53 8.23 29.70
CA LEU A 541 1.39 9.05 30.16
C LEU A 541 0.45 9.47 29.01
N PRO A 542 0.94 9.95 27.84
CA PRO A 542 0.06 10.38 26.75
C PRO A 542 -0.78 9.28 26.06
N CYS A 543 -0.41 8.00 26.17
CA CYS A 543 -1.14 6.92 25.50
C CYS A 543 -1.57 5.77 26.42
N GLY A 544 -1.29 5.87 27.72
CA GLY A 544 -1.66 4.90 28.75
C GLY A 544 -0.96 3.53 28.62
N LYS A 545 -0.09 3.31 27.64
CA LYS A 545 0.51 1.98 27.40
C LYS A 545 1.59 1.65 28.41
N GLU A 546 1.54 0.42 28.88
CA GLU A 546 2.51 -0.16 29.82
C GLU A 546 3.58 -0.96 29.08
N TYR A 547 4.81 -0.86 29.57
CA TYR A 547 5.99 -1.46 28.97
C TYR A 547 6.89 -2.07 30.05
N SER A 548 7.49 -3.21 29.74
CA SER A 548 8.57 -3.81 30.52
C SER A 548 9.83 -3.83 29.66
N VAL A 549 10.83 -3.01 30.02
CA VAL A 549 11.97 -2.68 29.14
C VAL A 549 13.28 -2.78 29.87
N GLN A 550 14.25 -3.47 29.26
CA GLN A 550 15.62 -3.57 29.75
C GLN A 550 16.37 -2.24 29.59
N GLU A 551 17.23 -1.89 30.56
CA GLU A 551 17.87 -0.57 30.64
C GLU A 551 18.78 -0.26 29.45
N HIS A 552 19.40 -1.27 28.84
CA HIS A 552 20.23 -1.07 27.66
C HIS A 552 19.40 -0.63 26.45
N ARG A 553 18.13 -1.04 26.32
CA ARG A 553 17.27 -0.63 25.21
C ARG A 553 16.90 0.85 25.31
N ILE A 554 16.64 1.34 26.52
CA ILE A 554 16.35 2.75 26.79
C ILE A 554 17.57 3.61 26.43
N ARG A 555 18.78 3.18 26.81
CA ARG A 555 20.04 3.84 26.41
C ARG A 555 20.28 3.86 24.90
N HIS A 556 19.72 2.89 24.17
CA HIS A 556 19.75 2.84 22.71
C HIS A 556 18.54 3.53 22.06
N GLY A 557 17.88 4.47 22.77
CA GLY A 557 16.83 5.31 22.21
C GLY A 557 15.47 4.63 22.11
N TRP A 558 15.19 3.60 22.92
CA TRP A 558 13.85 3.02 22.99
C TRP A 558 12.85 4.05 23.51
N ARG A 559 11.72 4.21 22.80
CA ARG A 559 10.58 5.06 23.16
C ARG A 559 9.27 4.34 22.83
N CYS A 560 8.16 4.82 23.40
CA CYS A 560 6.82 4.49 22.97
C CYS A 560 6.67 4.77 21.46
N ARG A 561 5.88 3.94 20.76
CA ARG A 561 5.60 4.11 19.32
C ARG A 561 4.24 4.78 19.07
N CYS A 562 3.73 5.53 20.03
CA CYS A 562 2.48 6.25 19.85
C CYS A 562 2.70 7.53 19.03
N ALA A 563 1.63 8.22 18.63
CA ALA A 563 1.78 9.44 17.85
C ALA A 563 2.29 10.61 18.70
N GLN A 564 1.97 10.58 20.00
CA GLN A 564 2.31 11.61 20.98
C GLN A 564 3.77 11.58 21.43
N SER A 565 4.53 10.56 21.02
CA SER A 565 5.97 10.45 21.28
C SER A 565 6.81 10.94 20.09
N LEU A 566 6.18 11.51 19.05
CA LEU A 566 6.84 12.14 17.90
C LEU A 566 7.03 13.63 18.18
N THR A 567 8.11 14.24 17.68
CA THR A 567 8.22 15.72 17.60
C THR A 567 7.38 16.27 16.44
N GLU A 568 7.19 17.59 16.35
CA GLU A 568 6.49 18.20 15.21
C GLU A 568 7.24 17.92 13.89
N GLU A 569 8.57 17.98 13.90
CA GLU A 569 9.42 17.71 12.74
C GLU A 569 9.29 16.25 12.28
N GLU A 570 9.37 15.30 13.22
CA GLU A 570 9.19 13.88 12.95
C GLU A 570 7.77 13.57 12.43
N LEU A 571 6.76 14.27 12.93
CA LEU A 571 5.37 14.16 12.46
C LEU A 571 5.24 14.66 11.02
N ARG A 572 5.82 15.84 10.72
CA ARG A 572 5.81 16.43 9.37
C ARG A 572 6.52 15.54 8.37
N GLU A 573 7.70 15.04 8.69
CA GLU A 573 8.47 14.14 7.82
C GLU A 573 7.71 12.83 7.56
N LYS A 574 7.20 12.20 8.62
CA LYS A 574 6.47 10.92 8.53
C LYS A 574 5.22 11.01 7.67
N TYR A 575 4.47 12.09 7.78
CA TYR A 575 3.19 12.25 7.09
C TYR A 575 3.28 13.14 5.86
N GLN A 576 4.46 13.68 5.54
CA GLN A 576 4.71 14.61 4.43
C GLN A 576 3.80 15.84 4.52
N ILE A 577 3.70 16.45 5.70
CA ILE A 577 2.83 17.62 5.94
C ILE A 577 3.56 18.90 5.53
N PRO A 578 3.07 19.66 4.54
CA PRO A 578 3.72 20.89 4.09
C PRO A 578 3.68 22.04 5.09
N ASP A 579 4.53 23.04 4.89
CA ASP A 579 4.65 24.22 5.75
C ASP A 579 3.48 25.22 5.63
N SER A 580 2.64 25.05 4.61
CA SER A 580 1.36 25.74 4.46
C SER A 580 0.37 25.40 5.59
N TYR A 581 0.62 24.35 6.36
CA TYR A 581 -0.15 23.98 7.54
C TYR A 581 0.57 24.35 8.84
N GLU A 582 -0.09 25.16 9.65
CA GLU A 582 0.27 25.42 11.04
C GLU A 582 -0.36 24.34 11.93
N ILE A 583 0.45 23.69 12.77
CA ILE A 583 0.01 22.59 13.63
C ILE A 583 -0.06 23.09 15.08
N TYR A 584 -1.23 22.93 15.72
CA TYR A 584 -1.41 23.25 17.14
C TYR A 584 -1.17 22.04 18.04
N SER A 585 -1.67 20.87 17.64
CA SER A 585 -1.56 19.63 18.43
C SER A 585 -1.86 18.39 17.59
N TRP A 586 -1.49 17.20 18.10
CA TRP A 586 -1.85 15.92 17.49
C TRP A 586 -2.07 14.83 18.54
N TYR A 587 -2.91 13.86 18.20
CA TYR A 587 -3.19 12.72 19.07
C TYR A 587 -3.54 11.48 18.24
N ARG A 588 -3.40 10.30 18.85
CA ARG A 588 -3.81 9.03 18.26
C ARG A 588 -5.21 8.67 18.75
N LYS A 589 -6.17 8.55 17.84
CA LYS A 589 -7.54 8.12 18.17
C LYS A 589 -7.50 6.64 18.59
N GLU A 590 -8.01 6.32 19.77
CA GLU A 590 -7.87 4.98 20.37
C GLU A 590 -8.57 3.89 19.55
N ILE A 591 -9.80 4.17 19.11
CA ILE A 591 -10.66 3.23 18.40
C ILE A 591 -10.07 2.82 17.04
N THR A 592 -9.55 3.81 16.29
CA THR A 592 -9.10 3.60 14.91
C THR A 592 -7.58 3.47 14.80
N GLY A 593 -6.84 3.84 15.85
CA GLY A 593 -5.39 3.83 15.88
C GLY A 593 -4.72 4.85 14.96
N VAL A 594 -5.47 5.83 14.44
CA VAL A 594 -4.99 6.82 13.46
C VAL A 594 -4.52 8.10 14.15
N THR A 595 -3.52 8.78 13.57
CA THR A 595 -3.03 10.06 14.06
C THR A 595 -3.88 11.20 13.51
N ILE A 596 -4.47 11.98 14.40
CA ILE A 596 -5.24 13.20 14.12
C ILE A 596 -4.38 14.41 14.45
N VAL A 597 -4.41 15.42 13.60
CA VAL A 597 -3.70 16.68 13.71
C VAL A 597 -4.73 17.80 13.73
N LYS A 598 -4.57 18.72 14.68
CA LYS A 598 -5.32 19.96 14.81
C LYS A 598 -4.43 21.12 14.36
N GLY A 599 -4.95 21.97 13.49
CA GLY A 599 -4.14 22.99 12.85
C GLY A 599 -4.96 24.03 12.10
N LYS A 600 -4.25 24.92 11.42
CA LYS A 600 -4.81 25.92 10.50
C LYS A 600 -4.02 25.94 9.20
N HIS A 601 -4.73 26.02 8.08
CA HIS A 601 -4.08 26.22 6.77
C HIS A 601 -3.77 27.72 6.61
N LYS A 602 -2.49 28.09 6.60
CA LYS A 602 -2.04 29.50 6.62
C LYS A 602 -2.63 30.35 5.48
N PRO A 603 -2.66 29.88 4.21
CA PRO A 603 -3.17 30.69 3.10
C PRO A 603 -4.66 31.05 3.16
N CYS A 604 -5.54 30.14 3.60
CA CYS A 604 -6.99 30.41 3.65
C CYS A 604 -7.53 30.70 5.05
N GLY A 605 -6.73 30.43 6.07
CA GLY A 605 -7.10 30.58 7.47
C GLY A 605 -8.06 29.53 8.01
N CYS A 606 -8.40 28.49 7.25
CA CYS A 606 -9.32 27.45 7.71
C CYS A 606 -8.67 26.58 8.79
N GLU A 607 -9.37 26.45 9.92
CA GLU A 607 -9.04 25.49 10.98
C GLU A 607 -9.44 24.07 10.58
N PHE A 608 -8.67 23.09 11.02
CA PHE A 608 -8.93 21.69 10.74
C PHE A 608 -8.58 20.79 11.92
N GLU A 609 -9.34 19.70 12.02
CA GLU A 609 -9.02 18.53 12.82
C GLU A 609 -9.12 17.31 11.91
N LYS A 610 -7.98 16.84 11.40
CA LYS A 610 -7.96 15.84 10.32
C LYS A 610 -6.85 14.81 10.54
N MET A 611 -6.94 13.69 9.83
CA MET A 611 -5.89 12.66 9.86
C MET A 611 -4.59 13.21 9.29
N ALA A 612 -3.46 12.94 9.95
CA ALA A 612 -2.15 13.39 9.48
C ALA A 612 -1.89 12.96 8.02
N SER A 613 -2.32 11.75 7.65
CA SER A 613 -2.14 11.18 6.30
C SER A 613 -2.89 11.90 5.19
N VAL A 614 -3.88 12.74 5.50
CA VAL A 614 -4.63 13.50 4.49
C VAL A 614 -4.06 14.90 4.24
N LEU A 615 -3.09 15.33 5.04
CA LEU A 615 -2.47 16.67 4.97
C LEU A 615 -1.24 16.71 4.06
N LYS A 616 -1.17 15.83 3.06
CA LYS A 616 -0.01 15.71 2.15
C LYS A 616 0.04 16.78 1.06
N LYS A 617 -1.12 17.34 0.72
CA LYS A 617 -1.25 18.32 -0.37
C LYS A 617 -1.12 19.72 0.20
N GLU A 618 -0.39 20.59 -0.49
CA GLU A 618 -0.29 22.02 -0.20
C GLU A 618 -1.67 22.69 -0.10
N GLU A 619 -2.62 22.28 -0.95
CA GLU A 619 -3.95 22.87 -0.99
C GLU A 619 -4.93 22.15 -0.07
N CYS A 620 -5.61 22.91 0.79
CA CYS A 620 -6.73 22.40 1.56
C CYS A 620 -8.00 22.24 0.68
N ALA A 621 -8.96 21.41 1.11
CA ALA A 621 -10.19 21.15 0.36
C ALA A 621 -11.01 22.41 0.02
N GLU A 622 -10.94 23.43 0.88
CA GLU A 622 -11.62 24.71 0.66
C GLU A 622 -10.93 25.54 -0.43
N CYS A 623 -9.59 25.58 -0.42
CA CYS A 623 -8.80 26.22 -1.49
C CYS A 623 -9.05 25.55 -2.84
N ASP A 624 -9.02 24.22 -2.89
CA ASP A 624 -9.28 23.46 -4.11
C ASP A 624 -10.71 23.69 -4.64
N SER A 625 -11.70 23.76 -3.75
CA SER A 625 -13.09 24.04 -4.14
C SER A 625 -13.27 25.46 -4.69
N ARG A 626 -12.59 26.46 -4.11
CA ARG A 626 -12.63 27.84 -4.63
C ARG A 626 -11.97 27.94 -6.01
N ARG A 627 -10.82 27.28 -6.20
CA ARG A 627 -10.12 27.22 -7.49
C ARG A 627 -11.00 26.59 -8.57
N ARG A 628 -11.58 25.41 -8.30
CA ARG A 628 -12.48 24.72 -9.25
C ARG A 628 -13.68 25.56 -9.64
N ARG A 629 -14.34 26.24 -8.70
CA ARG A 629 -15.48 27.14 -9.01
C ARG A 629 -15.06 28.31 -9.91
N ALA A 630 -13.87 28.87 -9.69
CA ALA A 630 -13.35 29.95 -10.54
C ALA A 630 -13.04 29.44 -11.96
N GLU A 631 -12.45 28.25 -12.09
CA GLU A 631 -12.19 27.61 -13.39
C GLU A 631 -13.48 27.26 -14.14
N GLU A 632 -14.48 26.73 -13.45
CA GLU A 632 -15.80 26.42 -14.02
C GLU A 632 -16.52 27.68 -14.52
N LYS A 633 -16.48 28.77 -13.75
CA LYS A 633 -17.03 30.06 -14.15
C LYS A 633 -16.33 30.60 -15.41
N ALA A 634 -14.99 30.62 -15.42
CA ALA A 634 -14.22 31.11 -16.55
C ALA A 634 -14.46 30.28 -17.82
N ASN A 635 -14.57 28.96 -17.68
CA ASN A 635 -14.92 28.07 -18.79
C ASN A 635 -16.33 28.34 -19.33
N PHE A 636 -17.30 28.62 -18.45
CA PHE A 636 -18.65 28.99 -18.89
C PHE A 636 -18.67 30.34 -19.62
N GLU A 637 -18.01 31.37 -19.09
CA GLU A 637 -17.88 32.68 -19.74
C GLU A 637 -17.24 32.55 -21.13
N LYS A 638 -16.18 31.74 -21.25
CA LYS A 638 -15.53 31.46 -22.53
C LYS A 638 -16.49 30.80 -23.52
N LYS A 639 -17.24 29.77 -23.10
CA LYS A 639 -18.24 29.11 -23.96
C LYS A 639 -19.34 30.07 -24.40
N VAL A 640 -19.83 30.92 -23.51
CA VAL A 640 -20.84 31.94 -23.87
C VAL A 640 -20.28 32.90 -24.93
N SER A 641 -19.07 33.41 -24.72
CA SER A 641 -18.40 34.31 -25.67
C SER A 641 -18.15 33.64 -27.04
N GLU A 642 -17.68 32.40 -27.08
CA GLU A 642 -17.49 31.64 -28.33
C GLU A 642 -18.82 31.37 -29.05
N LEU A 643 -19.92 31.20 -28.30
CA LEU A 643 -21.23 30.88 -28.87
C LEU A 643 -21.92 32.10 -29.49
N VAL A 644 -21.92 33.23 -28.78
CA VAL A 644 -22.76 34.40 -29.12
C VAL A 644 -22.02 35.74 -29.08
N GLY A 645 -20.71 35.73 -28.82
CA GLY A 645 -19.89 36.94 -28.75
C GLY A 645 -20.35 37.84 -27.60
N ASP A 646 -20.51 39.12 -27.90
CA ASP A 646 -20.92 40.14 -26.93
C ASP A 646 -22.46 40.27 -26.79
N GLU A 647 -23.23 39.38 -27.43
CA GLU A 647 -24.70 39.44 -27.35
C GLU A 647 -25.21 39.08 -25.95
N TYR A 648 -24.56 38.14 -25.28
CA TYR A 648 -24.87 37.75 -23.90
C TYR A 648 -23.65 37.86 -23.01
N VAL A 649 -23.80 38.57 -21.89
CA VAL A 649 -22.73 38.77 -20.90
C VAL A 649 -23.16 38.19 -19.57
N LEU A 650 -22.27 37.48 -18.89
CA LEU A 650 -22.54 36.93 -17.56
C LEU A 650 -22.72 38.07 -16.55
N ALA A 651 -23.89 38.15 -15.90
CA ALA A 651 -24.28 39.26 -15.03
C ALA A 651 -24.28 38.89 -13.53
N GLY A 652 -23.80 37.70 -13.16
CA GLY A 652 -23.79 37.23 -11.78
C GLY A 652 -22.99 35.93 -11.58
N GLU A 653 -23.26 35.21 -10.50
CA GLU A 653 -22.52 34.00 -10.14
C GLU A 653 -22.94 32.78 -10.99
N TYR A 654 -21.99 31.88 -11.20
CA TYR A 654 -22.19 30.60 -11.87
C TYR A 654 -22.11 29.48 -10.82
N HIS A 655 -23.20 28.74 -10.65
CA HIS A 655 -23.31 27.67 -9.66
C HIS A 655 -23.31 26.27 -10.27
N GLY A 656 -23.08 26.17 -11.59
CA GLY A 656 -23.01 24.90 -12.30
C GLY A 656 -23.93 24.82 -13.51
N ALA A 657 -23.78 23.73 -14.25
CA ALA A 657 -24.39 23.47 -15.55
C ALA A 657 -25.94 23.34 -15.49
N GLY A 658 -26.45 22.72 -14.42
CA GLY A 658 -27.89 22.54 -14.19
C GLY A 658 -28.60 23.72 -13.52
N GLU A 659 -27.86 24.75 -13.09
CA GLU A 659 -28.40 25.87 -12.32
C GLU A 659 -28.75 27.07 -13.22
N LYS A 660 -29.68 27.90 -12.74
CA LYS A 660 -30.02 29.16 -13.41
C LYS A 660 -28.88 30.16 -13.27
N VAL A 661 -28.44 30.71 -14.40
CA VAL A 661 -27.41 31.72 -14.49
C VAL A 661 -27.99 33.04 -15.02
N PRO A 662 -27.70 34.18 -14.37
CA PRO A 662 -28.12 35.50 -14.85
C PRO A 662 -27.26 35.95 -16.03
N LEU A 663 -27.87 36.12 -17.20
CA LEU A 663 -27.23 36.59 -18.42
C LEU A 663 -27.84 37.91 -18.87
N TYR A 664 -27.03 38.94 -19.06
CA TYR A 664 -27.43 40.19 -19.68
C TYR A 664 -27.51 40.02 -21.20
N HIS A 665 -28.68 40.29 -21.78
CA HIS A 665 -28.88 40.24 -23.23
C HIS A 665 -28.80 41.64 -23.84
N SER A 666 -27.77 41.94 -24.62
CA SER A 666 -27.48 43.29 -25.12
C SER A 666 -28.55 43.83 -26.08
N LYS A 667 -29.25 42.95 -26.82
CA LYS A 667 -30.30 43.33 -27.77
C LYS A 667 -31.58 43.84 -27.11
N CYS A 668 -31.94 43.32 -25.93
CA CYS A 668 -33.15 43.75 -25.21
C CYS A 668 -32.88 44.50 -23.90
N GLY A 669 -31.61 44.58 -23.48
CA GLY A 669 -31.17 45.29 -22.28
C GLY A 669 -31.61 44.67 -20.95
N ARG A 670 -32.02 43.39 -20.95
CA ARG A 670 -32.52 42.71 -19.74
C ARG A 670 -31.56 41.63 -19.26
N VAL A 671 -31.51 41.43 -17.95
CA VAL A 671 -30.88 40.25 -17.33
C VAL A 671 -31.91 39.13 -17.27
N VAL A 672 -31.62 38.00 -17.90
CA VAL A 672 -32.47 36.80 -17.93
C VAL A 672 -31.81 35.65 -17.19
N ASN A 673 -32.60 34.93 -16.41
CA ASN A 673 -32.14 33.75 -15.67
C ASN A 673 -32.43 32.50 -16.50
N ILE A 674 -31.39 31.91 -17.10
CA ILE A 674 -31.50 30.72 -17.96
C ILE A 674 -30.64 29.61 -17.35
N ILE A 675 -31.11 28.36 -17.38
CA ILE A 675 -30.27 27.23 -16.95
C ILE A 675 -29.05 27.14 -17.88
N ALA A 676 -27.83 27.08 -17.32
CA ALA A 676 -26.59 27.17 -18.09
C ALA A 676 -26.52 26.14 -19.24
N ASP A 677 -26.84 24.87 -18.99
CA ASP A 677 -26.90 23.84 -20.03
C ASP A 677 -27.97 24.12 -21.08
N LYS A 678 -29.12 24.64 -20.65
CA LYS A 678 -30.19 24.99 -21.61
C LYS A 678 -29.79 26.16 -22.49
N PHE A 679 -29.02 27.12 -21.97
CA PHE A 679 -28.45 28.19 -22.76
C PHE A 679 -27.46 27.65 -23.81
N LEU A 680 -26.54 26.77 -23.40
CA LEU A 680 -25.63 26.07 -24.31
C LEU A 680 -26.37 25.19 -25.34
N ASP A 681 -27.58 24.73 -25.03
CA ASP A 681 -28.46 23.98 -25.95
C ASP A 681 -29.40 24.82 -26.83
N GLY A 682 -29.23 26.15 -26.86
CA GLY A 682 -30.02 27.03 -27.74
C GLY A 682 -31.15 27.79 -27.08
N ALA A 683 -31.34 27.67 -25.76
CA ALA A 683 -32.26 28.56 -25.05
C ALA A 683 -31.74 30.00 -25.10
N ARG A 684 -32.65 30.94 -25.28
CA ARG A 684 -32.35 32.36 -25.42
C ARG A 684 -33.37 33.20 -24.66
N CYS A 685 -33.12 34.51 -24.59
CA CYS A 685 -34.04 35.48 -24.04
C CYS A 685 -35.41 35.39 -24.75
N SER A 686 -36.49 35.60 -23.98
CA SER A 686 -37.86 35.56 -24.49
C SER A 686 -38.18 36.67 -25.50
N CYS A 687 -37.34 37.69 -25.63
CA CYS A 687 -37.49 38.73 -26.66
C CYS A 687 -37.14 38.21 -28.07
N GLU A 688 -36.46 37.07 -28.18
CA GLU A 688 -36.23 36.42 -29.45
C GLU A 688 -37.48 35.65 -29.89
N LYS A 689 -37.86 35.79 -31.17
CA LYS A 689 -39.02 35.12 -31.74
C LYS A 689 -38.90 33.60 -31.61
N ARG A 690 -40.05 32.94 -31.40
CA ARG A 690 -40.16 31.48 -31.41
C ARG A 690 -39.78 30.96 -32.81
N ILE A 691 -38.99 29.90 -32.85
CA ILE A 691 -38.47 29.31 -34.09
C ILE A 691 -39.60 28.54 -34.79
N GLU A 692 -39.89 28.90 -36.03
CA GLU A 692 -40.86 28.18 -36.86
C GLU A 692 -40.16 27.20 -37.81
N LYS A 693 -40.93 26.31 -38.45
CA LYS A 693 -40.36 25.33 -39.39
C LYS A 693 -39.62 26.01 -40.54
N VAL A 694 -40.16 27.12 -41.05
CA VAL A 694 -39.56 27.92 -42.14
C VAL A 694 -38.18 28.46 -41.74
N ASP A 695 -37.98 28.83 -40.48
CA ASP A 695 -36.68 29.29 -40.00
C ASP A 695 -35.65 28.17 -40.00
N ILE A 696 -36.07 26.96 -39.61
CA ILE A 696 -35.22 25.77 -39.59
C ILE A 696 -34.79 25.43 -41.02
N ASP A 697 -35.74 25.34 -41.96
CA ASP A 697 -35.43 25.02 -43.36
C ASP A 697 -34.39 26.02 -43.93
N ARG A 698 -34.57 27.32 -43.67
CA ARG A 698 -33.60 28.37 -44.03
C ARG A 698 -32.23 28.20 -43.37
N TYR A 699 -32.17 27.82 -42.10
CA TYR A 699 -30.89 27.55 -41.44
C TYR A 699 -30.17 26.38 -42.08
N LEU A 700 -30.90 25.31 -42.40
CA LEU A 700 -30.34 24.12 -43.04
C LEU A 700 -29.82 24.40 -44.45
N ASP A 701 -30.47 25.28 -45.20
CA ASP A 701 -30.02 25.71 -46.53
C ASP A 701 -28.65 26.42 -46.50
N SER A 702 -28.25 26.96 -45.35
CA SER A 702 -26.96 27.65 -45.16
C SER A 702 -25.75 26.72 -44.94
N PHE A 703 -25.97 25.41 -44.80
CA PHE A 703 -24.93 24.41 -44.58
C PHE A 703 -24.73 23.50 -45.78
N GLU A 704 -23.54 22.90 -45.91
CA GLU A 704 -23.31 21.85 -46.91
C GLU A 704 -24.10 20.57 -46.54
N PRO A 705 -24.70 19.86 -47.52
CA PRO A 705 -25.63 18.77 -47.26
C PRO A 705 -24.94 17.44 -46.90
N ASN A 706 -23.92 17.44 -46.04
CA ASN A 706 -23.25 16.23 -45.56
C ASN A 706 -24.07 15.48 -44.48
N PHE A 707 -25.32 15.88 -44.25
CA PHE A 707 -26.26 15.24 -43.35
C PHE A 707 -27.68 15.30 -43.93
N THR A 708 -28.57 14.44 -43.44
CA THR A 708 -30.02 14.48 -43.73
C THR A 708 -30.79 14.72 -42.44
N ILE A 709 -32.01 15.28 -42.54
CA ILE A 709 -32.83 15.59 -41.39
C ILE A 709 -34.24 15.04 -41.55
N GLU A 710 -34.72 14.38 -40.50
CA GLU A 710 -36.09 13.86 -40.38
C GLU A 710 -36.77 14.43 -39.14
N LYS A 711 -38.03 14.86 -39.29
CA LYS A 711 -38.82 15.33 -38.14
C LYS A 711 -39.35 14.12 -37.35
N VAL A 712 -38.99 14.04 -36.07
CA VAL A 712 -39.41 12.97 -35.15
C VAL A 712 -40.20 13.55 -33.97
N LYS A 713 -40.89 12.71 -33.19
CA LYS A 713 -41.67 13.16 -32.01
C LYS A 713 -40.83 13.95 -31.00
N SER A 714 -39.56 13.60 -30.85
CA SER A 714 -38.60 14.21 -29.92
C SER A 714 -37.89 15.44 -30.49
N GLY A 715 -38.16 15.87 -31.74
CA GLY A 715 -37.48 17.00 -32.39
C GLY A 715 -37.10 16.71 -33.83
N TYR A 716 -35.82 16.81 -34.13
CA TYR A 716 -35.25 16.58 -35.46
C TYR A 716 -34.12 15.58 -35.35
N LYS A 717 -34.21 14.50 -36.12
CA LYS A 717 -33.16 13.49 -36.24
C LYS A 717 -32.22 13.92 -37.37
N VAL A 718 -30.94 14.07 -37.07
CA VAL A 718 -29.88 14.45 -38.00
C VAL A 718 -29.02 13.21 -38.26
N THR A 719 -28.89 12.79 -39.52
CA THR A 719 -28.09 11.64 -39.92
C THR A 719 -26.91 12.09 -40.78
N PHE A 720 -25.68 11.84 -40.33
CA PHE A 720 -24.46 12.23 -41.03
C PHE A 720 -24.13 11.25 -42.16
N LYS A 721 -23.88 11.76 -43.37
CA LYS A 721 -23.68 10.93 -44.58
C LYS A 721 -22.32 10.24 -44.62
N ASP A 722 -21.32 10.81 -43.95
CA ASP A 722 -19.94 10.33 -43.90
C ASP A 722 -19.71 9.25 -42.84
N SER A 723 -20.33 9.40 -41.67
CA SER A 723 -20.15 8.50 -40.52
C SER A 723 -21.34 7.59 -40.25
N GLY A 724 -22.52 7.88 -40.81
CA GLY A 724 -23.77 7.19 -40.49
C GLY A 724 -24.32 7.51 -39.09
N ASN A 725 -23.64 8.36 -38.32
CA ASN A 725 -24.07 8.73 -36.97
C ASN A 725 -25.41 9.47 -36.98
N GLU A 726 -26.22 9.24 -35.96
CA GLU A 726 -27.54 9.87 -35.82
C GLU A 726 -27.63 10.64 -34.51
N VAL A 727 -28.03 11.91 -34.57
CA VAL A 727 -28.20 12.77 -33.40
C VAL A 727 -29.60 13.37 -33.40
N THR A 728 -30.30 13.29 -32.27
CA THR A 728 -31.60 13.97 -32.10
C THR A 728 -31.37 15.36 -31.54
N MET A 729 -31.83 16.39 -32.26
CA MET A 729 -31.66 17.80 -31.91
C MET A 729 -33.01 18.51 -31.80
N GLN A 730 -33.09 19.48 -30.90
CA GLN A 730 -34.23 20.39 -30.82
C GLN A 730 -34.07 21.54 -31.83
N ALA A 731 -35.18 22.14 -32.27
CA ALA A 731 -35.18 23.32 -33.15
C ALA A 731 -34.24 24.45 -32.66
N ARG A 732 -34.23 24.68 -31.34
CA ARG A 732 -33.36 25.67 -30.69
C ARG A 732 -31.87 25.36 -30.84
N ARG A 733 -31.48 24.08 -30.83
CA ARG A 733 -30.10 23.63 -31.00
C ARG A 733 -29.68 23.80 -32.45
N ILE A 734 -30.56 23.48 -33.41
CA ILE A 734 -30.30 23.71 -34.84
C ILE A 734 -30.02 25.21 -35.09
N ARG A 735 -30.85 26.10 -34.56
CA ARG A 735 -30.60 27.55 -34.63
C ARG A 735 -29.25 27.91 -34.00
N GLN A 736 -28.92 27.36 -32.83
CA GLN A 736 -27.66 27.68 -32.16
C GLN A 736 -26.46 27.27 -33.01
N GLU A 737 -26.43 26.05 -33.53
CA GLU A 737 -25.34 25.63 -34.42
C GLU A 737 -25.30 26.48 -35.71
N ALA A 738 -26.47 26.91 -36.21
CA ALA A 738 -26.59 27.81 -37.36
C ALA A 738 -26.03 29.21 -37.10
N THR A 739 -26.23 29.72 -35.89
CA THR A 739 -25.90 31.10 -35.50
C THR A 739 -24.64 31.19 -34.65
N CYS A 740 -23.99 30.06 -34.33
CA CYS A 740 -22.73 30.07 -33.57
C CYS A 740 -21.66 30.86 -34.31
N LEU A 741 -20.89 31.64 -33.54
CA LEU A 741 -19.65 32.27 -34.00
C LEU A 741 -18.48 31.27 -34.03
N CYS A 742 -18.56 30.23 -33.20
CA CYS A 742 -17.67 29.08 -33.16
C CYS A 742 -17.82 28.16 -34.39
N GLU A 743 -16.86 27.24 -34.56
CA GLU A 743 -17.07 26.11 -35.48
C GLU A 743 -18.29 25.28 -35.03
N PRO A 744 -19.27 25.03 -35.92
CA PRO A 744 -20.44 24.25 -35.56
C PRO A 744 -20.02 22.85 -35.10
N THR A 745 -20.58 22.41 -33.98
CA THR A 745 -20.24 21.13 -33.35
C THR A 745 -20.82 19.95 -34.12
N TYR A 746 -21.98 20.15 -34.74
CA TYR A 746 -22.75 19.10 -35.42
C TYR A 746 -22.98 19.37 -36.91
N PHE A 747 -22.46 20.45 -37.48
CA PHE A 747 -22.67 20.74 -38.90
C PHE A 747 -21.33 21.00 -39.60
N THR A 748 -21.09 20.31 -40.71
CA THR A 748 -19.91 20.57 -41.54
C THR A 748 -20.05 21.90 -42.26
N ARG A 749 -18.99 22.73 -42.21
CA ARG A 749 -18.75 24.00 -42.93
C ARG A 749 -20.01 24.76 -43.39
N LYS A 750 -20.28 25.93 -42.79
CA LYS A 750 -21.18 26.92 -43.38
C LYS A 750 -20.80 27.15 -44.84
N LYS A 751 -21.77 27.15 -45.76
CA LYS A 751 -21.52 27.52 -47.16
C LYS A 751 -20.82 28.88 -47.13
N LYS A 752 -19.61 28.97 -47.71
CA LYS A 752 -18.97 30.27 -47.89
C LYS A 752 -19.89 31.12 -48.77
N SER A 753 -20.35 32.23 -48.22
CA SER A 753 -21.07 33.28 -48.95
C SER A 753 -20.19 33.86 -50.05
#